data_AF-A0A920FN27-F1
#
_entry.id   AF-A0A920FN27-F1
#
_cell.length_a   1.000
_cell.length_b   1.000
_cell.length_c   1.000
_cell.angle_alpha   90.00
_cell.angle_beta   90.00
_cell.angle_gamma   90.00
#
_symmetry.space_group_name_H-M   'P 1'
#
loop_
_entity.id
_entity.type
_entity.pdbx_description
1 polymer ?
#
loop_
_entity_poly.entity_id
_entity_poly.type
_entity_poly.pdbx_seq_one_letter_code
_entity_poly.pdbx_strand_id
1 'polypeptide(L)'
;MLIPEVVGFRLLGQLREGVTATDLVLRIVEMLRQKGVVEKFVEFFGTGLSALPLADRATVANMAPEYGATMGFFPIDSETLNYLRNTGRPEELVQRVEIYSKEQGLFRTESTPDPEYSDLLELNLESVEPALAGPKRPQDRVPLNSMQSTWKKTLQAPMKDRGFELESSQLESSVNLKGTGASLKHGSVVIAAITSCTNTSNPSVMMAAGLLAKKAVERGLRPKNWVKTSLGPGSRVVTDYLDAAGLSQPLEELGFHTVGYGCTTCIGNSGPLDDEIVNAIQEGSLVTTSVLSGNRNFEGRISPHVKANYLASPPLVVAYSLAGTVDIDLNSEPLGSDPNGNEVFLKDIWPSSEEIASVQNQIRREMYQQEYGRADQHSPLWNTIDAPSGSVYEWDDDSTYIQNPPFFQGMSMELNEIQDINSARVLVKVGDSVTTDHISPAGAFAQDTPAGKYLRERGVEQKDFNSYGSRRGNDRIMTRGTFANVRLRNQIAPETEGGFTRHLDSGEEMSIYEASLRYRESGTPLIVLAGKEYGSGSSRDWAAKGTFLLGVKAVVATSYERIHRSNLVGMGVLPLQFIDGATHESLGLSGEESYSVIGLSDSIQPGQELILKADGKEIPVLCRLDTPVEIEYYRNGGILHTVLRNFLKQN
;
A
#
# COMPACT_ATOMS: atom_id res chain seq x y z
N MET A 1 6.50 -5.35 -22.40
CA MET A 1 6.36 -3.99 -21.85
C MET A 1 6.90 -3.00 -22.85
N LEU A 2 6.38 -1.77 -22.88
CA LEU A 2 7.02 -0.69 -23.64
C LEU A 2 8.43 -0.44 -23.09
N ILE A 3 9.35 0.01 -23.95
CA ILE A 3 10.68 0.45 -23.50
C ILE A 3 10.46 1.70 -22.65
N PRO A 4 10.83 1.70 -21.36
CA PRO A 4 10.54 2.80 -20.46
C PRO A 4 11.58 3.91 -20.61
N GLU A 5 11.14 5.15 -20.40
CA GLU A 5 12.05 6.25 -20.08
C GLU A 5 12.74 6.00 -18.75
N VAL A 6 13.97 6.52 -18.58
CA VAL A 6 14.74 6.40 -17.34
C VAL A 6 15.02 7.79 -16.78
N VAL A 7 14.49 8.07 -15.59
CA VAL A 7 14.76 9.29 -14.83
C VAL A 7 15.96 9.05 -13.94
N GLY A 8 17.07 9.75 -14.21
CA GLY A 8 18.24 9.74 -13.34
C GLY A 8 17.99 10.59 -12.10
N PHE A 9 18.11 9.99 -10.92
CA PHE A 9 17.98 10.68 -9.64
C PHE A 9 19.35 10.81 -8.96
N ARG A 10 19.95 11.99 -9.06
CA ARG A 10 21.28 12.27 -8.51
C ARG A 10 21.21 12.55 -7.01
N LEU A 11 21.98 11.79 -6.23
CA LEU A 11 22.17 12.00 -4.80
C LEU A 11 23.56 12.61 -4.56
N LEU A 12 23.60 13.70 -3.80
CA LEU A 12 24.83 14.44 -3.46
C LEU A 12 24.97 14.58 -1.95
N GLY A 13 26.21 14.70 -1.46
CA GLY A 13 26.49 14.90 -0.04
C GLY A 13 26.20 13.64 0.80
N GLN A 14 25.89 13.85 2.08
CA GLN A 14 25.58 12.79 3.05
C GLN A 14 24.44 13.24 3.98
N LEU A 15 23.72 12.29 4.57
CA LEU A 15 22.66 12.61 5.53
C LEU A 15 23.26 13.25 6.80
N ARG A 16 22.55 14.22 7.37
CA ARG A 16 22.93 14.86 8.64
C ARG A 16 22.65 13.93 9.82
N GLU A 17 23.34 14.17 10.94
CA GLU A 17 23.05 13.50 12.21
C GLU A 17 21.57 13.67 12.59
N GLY A 18 20.97 12.58 13.08
CA GLY A 18 19.56 12.53 13.45
C GLY A 18 18.58 12.32 12.29
N VAL A 19 19.02 12.36 11.03
CA VAL A 19 18.20 12.05 9.86
C VAL A 19 18.28 10.56 9.54
N THR A 20 17.14 9.95 9.24
CA THR A 20 17.02 8.51 8.98
C THR A 20 16.80 8.20 7.50
N ALA A 21 16.99 6.93 7.12
CA ALA A 21 16.61 6.42 5.80
C ALA A 21 15.12 6.64 5.48
N THR A 22 14.26 6.64 6.51
CA THR A 22 12.83 6.91 6.35
C THR A 22 12.59 8.35 5.91
N ASP A 23 13.30 9.31 6.52
CA ASP A 23 13.18 10.73 6.16
C ASP A 23 13.64 10.98 4.71
N LEU A 24 14.72 10.30 4.30
CA LEU A 24 15.22 10.32 2.93
C LEU A 24 14.17 9.81 1.94
N VAL A 25 13.60 8.62 2.16
CA VAL A 25 12.62 8.06 1.22
C VAL A 25 11.35 8.91 1.15
N LEU A 26 10.88 9.47 2.27
CA LEU A 26 9.70 10.34 2.25
C LEU A 26 9.93 11.60 1.42
N ARG A 27 11.14 12.19 1.48
CA ARG A 27 11.53 13.32 0.62
C ARG A 27 11.61 12.93 -0.86
N ILE A 28 12.18 11.76 -1.17
CA ILE A 28 12.27 11.24 -2.54
C ILE A 28 10.87 10.97 -3.11
N VAL A 29 9.96 10.39 -2.31
CA VAL A 29 8.58 10.11 -2.72
C VAL A 29 7.84 11.41 -3.09
N GLU A 30 7.95 12.45 -2.26
CA GLU A 30 7.40 13.77 -2.52
C GLU A 30 7.92 14.35 -3.85
N MET A 31 9.24 14.34 -4.05
CA MET A 31 9.88 14.90 -5.25
C MET A 31 9.51 14.14 -6.53
N LEU A 32 9.51 12.80 -6.50
CA LEU A 32 9.21 11.98 -7.67
C LEU A 32 7.72 12.00 -8.03
N ARG A 33 6.81 12.12 -7.05
CA ARG A 33 5.40 12.35 -7.34
C ARG A 33 5.15 13.69 -7.99
N GLN A 34 5.84 14.75 -7.54
CA GLN A 34 5.78 16.06 -8.19
C GLN A 34 6.34 16.02 -9.62
N LYS A 35 7.39 15.21 -9.86
CA LYS A 35 7.99 15.03 -11.19
C LYS A 35 7.10 14.25 -12.17
N GLY A 36 6.32 13.28 -11.68
CA GLY A 36 5.44 12.44 -12.50
C GLY A 36 6.21 11.34 -13.23
N VAL A 37 6.56 10.28 -12.52
CA VAL A 37 7.39 9.16 -13.04
C VAL A 37 6.61 7.87 -13.30
N VAL A 38 5.29 7.96 -13.48
CA VAL A 38 4.44 6.82 -13.81
C VAL A 38 4.90 6.18 -15.12
N GLU A 39 4.97 4.85 -15.15
CA GLU A 39 5.46 4.03 -16.29
C GLU A 39 6.97 4.18 -16.61
N LYS A 40 7.71 5.01 -15.88
CA LYS A 40 9.16 5.21 -16.06
C LYS A 40 9.99 4.34 -15.10
N PHE A 41 11.27 4.20 -15.39
CA PHE A 41 12.26 3.75 -14.41
C PHE A 41 12.86 4.97 -13.70
N VAL A 42 13.23 4.78 -12.43
CA VAL A 42 14.06 5.74 -11.71
C VAL A 42 15.37 5.03 -11.38
N GLU A 43 16.48 5.61 -11.78
CA GLU A 43 17.83 5.09 -11.49
C GLU A 43 18.58 6.09 -10.63
N PHE A 44 19.04 5.64 -9.46
CA PHE A 44 19.76 6.47 -8.51
C PHE A 44 21.25 6.46 -8.83
N PHE A 45 21.86 7.65 -8.84
CA PHE A 45 23.28 7.83 -9.15
C PHE A 45 23.88 9.04 -8.40
N GLY A 46 25.17 9.34 -8.62
CA GLY A 46 25.87 10.45 -7.98
C GLY A 46 26.74 10.02 -6.79
N THR A 47 27.47 11.00 -6.23
CA THR A 47 28.47 10.76 -5.18
C THR A 47 27.85 10.34 -3.85
N GLY A 48 26.62 10.75 -3.57
CA GLY A 48 25.91 10.39 -2.33
C GLY A 48 25.64 8.89 -2.19
N LEU A 49 25.64 8.10 -3.28
CA LEU A 49 25.45 6.64 -3.21
C LEU A 49 26.55 5.94 -2.40
N SER A 50 27.78 6.44 -2.48
CA SER A 50 28.93 5.85 -1.77
C SER A 50 28.79 5.95 -0.25
N ALA A 51 27.99 6.91 0.24
CA ALA A 51 27.72 7.12 1.66
C ALA A 51 26.47 6.39 2.17
N LEU A 52 25.66 5.78 1.28
CA LEU A 52 24.40 5.13 1.65
C LEU A 52 24.58 3.62 1.81
N PRO A 53 24.36 3.07 3.03
CA PRO A 53 24.31 1.63 3.26
C PRO A 53 23.25 0.94 2.41
N LEU A 54 23.41 -0.36 2.14
CA LEU A 54 22.44 -1.08 1.29
C LEU A 54 21.00 -1.01 1.84
N ALA A 55 20.85 -1.09 3.16
CA ALA A 55 19.53 -1.05 3.79
C ALA A 55 18.78 0.27 3.49
N ASP A 56 19.49 1.39 3.40
CA ASP A 56 18.91 2.70 3.08
C ASP A 56 18.47 2.74 1.61
N ARG A 57 19.30 2.19 0.71
CA ARG A 57 18.96 2.02 -0.71
C ARG A 57 17.71 1.16 -0.89
N ALA A 58 17.61 0.07 -0.12
CA ALA A 58 16.44 -0.81 -0.13
C ALA A 58 15.18 -0.10 0.40
N THR A 59 15.29 0.73 1.44
CA THR A 59 14.19 1.57 1.93
C THR A 59 13.70 2.52 0.84
N VAL A 60 14.59 3.16 0.07
CA VAL A 60 14.23 4.04 -1.06
C VAL A 60 13.59 3.27 -2.22
N ALA A 61 14.19 2.15 -2.61
CA ALA A 61 13.68 1.31 -3.71
C ALA A 61 12.32 0.67 -3.38
N ASN A 62 12.07 0.34 -2.12
CA ASN A 62 10.81 -0.25 -1.66
C ASN A 62 9.59 0.62 -2.00
N MET A 63 9.73 1.95 -1.91
CA MET A 63 8.63 2.89 -2.12
C MET A 63 8.42 3.27 -3.60
N ALA A 64 8.98 2.52 -4.55
CA ALA A 64 8.77 2.75 -5.98
C ALA A 64 7.31 2.84 -6.42
N PRO A 65 6.42 1.94 -5.97
CA PRO A 65 5.00 2.08 -6.25
C PRO A 65 4.38 3.35 -5.65
N GLU A 66 4.90 3.84 -4.52
CA GLU A 66 4.41 5.02 -3.85
C GLU A 66 4.82 6.32 -4.54
N TYR A 67 5.92 6.34 -5.30
CA TYR A 67 6.24 7.44 -6.23
C TYR A 67 5.85 7.21 -7.70
N GLY A 68 5.31 6.03 -8.02
CA GLY A 68 4.68 5.72 -9.31
C GLY A 68 5.62 5.09 -10.33
N ALA A 69 6.92 5.01 -10.05
CA ALA A 69 7.87 4.39 -10.96
C ALA A 69 7.62 2.87 -11.07
N THR A 70 7.99 2.31 -12.21
CA THR A 70 7.98 0.85 -12.38
C THR A 70 9.03 0.18 -11.48
N MET A 71 10.17 0.84 -11.27
CA MET A 71 11.18 0.46 -10.27
C MET A 71 12.03 1.66 -9.86
N GLY A 72 12.61 1.58 -8.65
CA GLY A 72 13.73 2.39 -8.19
C GLY A 72 15.00 1.56 -8.16
N PHE A 73 15.94 1.84 -9.06
CA PHE A 73 17.13 1.03 -9.29
C PHE A 73 18.38 1.66 -8.68
N PHE A 74 19.15 0.85 -7.94
CA PHE A 74 20.50 1.20 -7.50
C PHE A 74 21.48 0.21 -8.16
N PRO A 75 22.53 0.68 -8.84
CA PRO A 75 23.49 -0.21 -9.51
C PRO A 75 24.29 -1.04 -8.50
N ILE A 76 24.85 -2.16 -8.97
CA ILE A 76 25.71 -3.03 -8.16
C ILE A 76 27.03 -2.30 -7.94
N ASP A 77 27.44 -2.15 -6.68
CA ASP A 77 28.75 -1.61 -6.30
C ASP A 77 29.36 -2.42 -5.13
N SER A 78 30.44 -1.89 -4.53
CA SER A 78 31.12 -2.52 -3.40
C SER A 78 30.21 -2.74 -2.19
N GLU A 79 29.26 -1.86 -1.94
CA GLU A 79 28.33 -1.98 -0.83
C GLU A 79 27.35 -3.14 -1.05
N THR A 80 26.92 -3.39 -2.28
CA THR A 80 26.18 -4.60 -2.64
C THR A 80 26.96 -5.86 -2.30
N LEU A 81 28.26 -5.91 -2.61
CA LEU A 81 29.11 -7.06 -2.28
C LEU A 81 29.29 -7.22 -0.76
N ASN A 82 29.49 -6.12 -0.04
CA ASN A 82 29.60 -6.13 1.42
C ASN A 82 28.33 -6.69 2.07
N TYR A 83 27.16 -6.23 1.63
CA TYR A 83 25.90 -6.75 2.13
C TYR A 83 25.72 -8.25 1.87
N LEU A 84 26.08 -8.74 0.67
CA LEU A 84 26.02 -10.17 0.36
C LEU A 84 26.92 -10.99 1.31
N ARG A 85 28.14 -10.52 1.59
CA ARG A 85 29.04 -11.14 2.58
C ARG A 85 28.45 -11.13 3.98
N ASN A 86 27.97 -9.97 4.44
CA ASN A 86 27.42 -9.77 5.78
C ASN A 86 26.14 -10.56 6.02
N THR A 87 25.36 -10.83 4.97
CA THR A 87 24.15 -11.68 5.04
C THR A 87 24.43 -13.17 4.79
N GLY A 88 25.69 -13.59 4.88
CA GLY A 88 26.06 -14.99 4.94
C GLY A 88 26.28 -15.68 3.60
N ARG A 89 26.20 -14.97 2.46
CA ARG A 89 26.41 -15.58 1.14
C ARG A 89 27.83 -16.15 1.00
N PRO A 90 28.01 -17.30 0.33
CA PRO A 90 29.35 -17.88 0.13
C PRO A 90 30.27 -16.93 -0.63
N GLU A 91 31.55 -16.87 -0.25
CA GLU A 91 32.50 -15.93 -0.90
C GLU A 91 32.66 -16.20 -2.40
N GLU A 92 32.60 -17.47 -2.82
CA GLU A 92 32.62 -17.84 -4.24
C GLU A 92 31.46 -17.21 -5.02
N LEU A 93 30.27 -17.13 -4.43
CA LEU A 93 29.11 -16.48 -5.04
C LEU A 93 29.35 -14.97 -5.14
N VAL A 94 29.88 -14.35 -4.09
CA VAL A 94 30.17 -12.91 -4.08
C VAL A 94 31.21 -12.55 -5.15
N GLN A 95 32.28 -13.32 -5.26
CA GLN A 95 33.29 -13.17 -6.32
C GLN A 95 32.69 -13.34 -7.72
N ARG A 96 31.79 -14.32 -7.90
CA ARG A 96 31.10 -14.52 -9.17
C ARG A 96 30.24 -13.32 -9.55
N VAL A 97 29.48 -12.76 -8.60
CA VAL A 97 28.69 -11.54 -8.81
C VAL A 97 29.60 -10.38 -9.20
N GLU A 98 30.70 -10.18 -8.48
CA GLU A 98 31.65 -9.11 -8.77
C GLU A 98 32.26 -9.23 -10.18
N ILE A 99 32.79 -10.40 -10.53
CA ILE A 99 33.41 -10.66 -11.84
C ILE A 99 32.38 -10.46 -12.95
N TYR A 100 31.21 -11.10 -12.84
CA TYR A 100 30.16 -10.99 -13.85
C TYR A 100 29.73 -9.53 -14.05
N SER A 101 29.43 -8.80 -12.97
CA SER A 101 28.99 -7.41 -13.07
C SER A 101 30.05 -6.50 -13.68
N LYS A 102 31.34 -6.73 -13.40
CA LYS A 102 32.44 -5.97 -14.02
C LYS A 102 32.60 -6.27 -15.50
N GLU A 103 32.62 -7.55 -15.88
CA GLU A 103 32.77 -7.99 -17.29
C GLU A 103 31.58 -7.54 -18.17
N GLN A 104 30.38 -7.40 -17.58
CA GLN A 104 29.20 -6.90 -18.30
C GLN A 104 29.05 -5.37 -18.26
N GLY A 105 29.94 -4.64 -17.59
CA GLY A 105 29.82 -3.18 -17.44
C GLY A 105 28.68 -2.73 -16.52
N LEU A 106 28.20 -3.60 -15.62
CA LEU A 106 27.10 -3.36 -14.67
C LEU A 106 27.58 -2.95 -13.27
N PHE A 107 28.89 -2.97 -13.02
CA PHE A 107 29.48 -2.63 -11.73
C PHE A 107 29.84 -1.14 -11.64
N ARG A 108 29.18 -0.42 -10.74
CA ARG A 108 29.36 1.01 -10.51
C ARG A 108 30.53 1.28 -9.57
N THR A 109 31.39 2.23 -9.95
CA THR A 109 32.42 2.85 -9.12
C THR A 109 32.24 4.38 -9.18
N GLU A 110 33.00 5.12 -8.38
CA GLU A 110 32.99 6.60 -8.43
C GLU A 110 33.56 7.15 -9.75
N SER A 111 34.34 6.35 -10.48
CA SER A 111 34.88 6.70 -11.80
C SER A 111 33.98 6.24 -12.95
N THR A 112 32.90 5.50 -12.69
CA THR A 112 31.94 5.09 -13.72
C THR A 112 31.25 6.34 -14.26
N PRO A 113 31.26 6.59 -15.58
CA PRO A 113 30.52 7.70 -16.16
C PRO A 113 29.02 7.58 -15.87
N ASP A 114 28.37 8.71 -15.61
CA ASP A 114 26.91 8.76 -15.46
C ASP A 114 26.24 8.29 -16.77
N PRO A 115 25.22 7.41 -16.70
CA PRO A 115 24.40 7.06 -17.85
C PRO A 115 23.70 8.28 -18.48
N GLU A 116 23.35 8.17 -19.76
CA GLU A 116 22.47 9.14 -20.42
C GLU A 116 21.01 8.86 -20.06
N TYR A 117 20.43 9.74 -19.25
CA TYR A 117 19.05 9.62 -18.78
C TYR A 117 18.07 10.43 -19.65
N SER A 118 16.81 9.97 -19.70
CA SER A 118 15.73 10.69 -20.38
C SER A 118 15.39 12.02 -19.68
N ASP A 119 15.58 12.07 -18.37
CA ASP A 119 15.35 13.24 -17.53
C ASP A 119 16.20 13.13 -16.25
N LEU A 120 16.39 14.25 -15.56
CA LEU A 120 17.22 14.34 -14.35
C LEU A 120 16.49 15.01 -13.20
N LEU A 121 16.76 14.53 -11.99
CA LEU A 121 16.41 15.19 -10.73
C LEU A 121 17.60 15.07 -9.77
N GLU A 122 17.75 16.03 -8.86
CA GLU A 122 18.89 16.07 -7.94
C GLU A 122 18.42 16.36 -6.52
N LEU A 123 19.06 15.69 -5.53
CA LEU A 123 18.85 15.91 -4.10
C LEU A 123 20.20 15.98 -3.38
N ASN A 124 20.42 17.10 -2.69
CA ASN A 124 21.46 17.17 -1.67
C ASN A 124 20.94 16.51 -0.38
N LEU A 125 21.60 15.42 0.05
CA LEU A 125 21.24 14.65 1.24
C LEU A 125 21.31 15.49 2.52
N GLU A 126 22.14 16.55 2.56
CA GLU A 126 22.21 17.45 3.72
C GLU A 126 20.92 18.27 3.91
N SER A 127 20.15 18.47 2.84
CA SER A 127 18.87 19.20 2.90
C SER A 127 17.73 18.38 3.47
N VAL A 128 17.93 17.07 3.68
CA VAL A 128 16.89 16.20 4.26
C VAL A 128 16.71 16.56 5.74
N GLU A 129 15.45 16.58 6.17
CA GLU A 129 15.01 16.91 7.52
C GLU A 129 14.13 15.78 8.05
N PRO A 130 14.14 15.51 9.37
CA PRO A 130 13.20 14.58 9.98
C PRO A 130 11.76 14.91 9.61
N ALA A 131 10.98 13.90 9.23
CA ALA A 131 9.63 14.11 8.72
C ALA A 131 8.71 12.92 8.97
N LEU A 132 7.41 13.18 8.86
CA LEU A 132 6.39 12.16 8.67
C LEU A 132 5.76 12.32 7.29
N ALA A 133 4.91 11.38 6.88
CA ALA A 133 4.01 11.59 5.75
C ALA A 133 2.58 11.17 6.09
N GLY A 134 1.61 12.03 5.78
CA GLY A 134 0.20 11.81 6.09
C GLY A 134 -0.64 13.09 6.09
N PRO A 135 -1.93 13.01 6.50
CA PRO A 135 -2.55 11.85 7.15
C PRO A 135 -3.14 10.78 6.20
N LYS A 136 -3.16 11.03 4.89
CA LYS A 136 -3.92 10.18 3.94
C LYS A 136 -3.09 9.63 2.78
N ARG A 137 -1.89 10.15 2.49
CA ARG A 137 -1.03 9.65 1.41
C ARG A 137 0.46 9.61 1.75
N PRO A 138 1.26 8.74 1.10
CA PRO A 138 2.70 8.64 1.34
C PRO A 138 3.51 9.84 0.88
N GLN A 139 3.03 10.58 -0.13
CA GLN A 139 3.70 11.78 -0.65
C GLN A 139 3.36 13.07 0.11
N ASP A 140 2.43 13.01 1.07
CA ASP A 140 2.04 14.16 1.89
C ASP A 140 3.07 14.35 3.03
N ARG A 141 4.30 14.68 2.67
CA ARG A 141 5.41 14.85 3.62
C ARG A 141 5.20 16.07 4.51
N VAL A 142 5.37 15.90 5.82
CA VAL A 142 5.29 16.96 6.83
C VAL A 142 6.60 16.99 7.61
N PRO A 143 7.40 18.06 7.52
CA PRO A 143 8.60 18.21 8.36
C PRO A 143 8.24 18.12 9.85
N LEU A 144 9.10 17.49 10.66
CA LEU A 144 8.85 17.25 12.08
C LEU A 144 8.55 18.55 12.85
N ASN A 145 9.29 19.62 12.55
CA ASN A 145 9.12 20.95 13.14
C ASN A 145 7.77 21.63 12.82
N SER A 146 7.05 21.10 11.83
CA SER A 146 5.79 21.66 11.34
C SER A 146 4.61 20.75 11.61
N MET A 147 4.82 19.61 12.28
CA MET A 147 3.79 18.58 12.50
C MET A 147 2.56 19.13 13.21
N GLN A 148 2.72 19.74 14.40
CA GLN A 148 1.59 20.28 15.16
C GLN A 148 0.81 21.34 14.38
N SER A 149 1.51 22.30 13.76
CA SER A 149 0.87 23.37 12.99
C SER A 149 0.13 22.84 11.74
N THR A 150 0.68 21.82 11.09
CA THR A 150 0.07 21.15 9.94
C THR A 150 -1.14 20.33 10.37
N TRP A 151 -1.05 19.63 11.50
CA TRP A 151 -2.16 18.91 12.09
C TRP A 151 -3.37 19.82 12.34
N LYS A 152 -3.15 20.96 13.03
CA LYS A 152 -4.20 21.95 13.32
C LYS A 152 -4.86 22.49 12.04
N LYS A 153 -4.07 22.78 11.00
CA LYS A 153 -4.60 23.18 9.67
C LYS A 153 -5.40 22.07 9.00
N THR A 154 -4.95 20.83 9.12
CA THR A 154 -5.57 19.67 8.46
C THR A 154 -6.95 19.35 9.05
N LEU A 155 -7.15 19.58 10.35
CA LEU A 155 -8.46 19.41 10.99
C LEU A 155 -9.55 20.27 10.34
N GLN A 156 -9.23 21.51 9.95
CA GLN A 156 -10.19 22.45 9.35
C GLN A 156 -10.21 22.42 7.83
N ALA A 157 -9.18 21.88 7.19
CA ALA A 157 -9.09 21.87 5.73
C ALA A 157 -10.28 21.10 5.09
N PRO A 158 -10.77 21.51 3.92
CA PRO A 158 -11.87 20.83 3.23
C PRO A 158 -11.56 19.36 2.94
N MET A 159 -12.60 18.50 2.94
CA MET A 159 -12.42 17.07 2.62
C MET A 159 -11.81 16.84 1.23
N LYS A 160 -12.14 17.68 0.24
CA LYS A 160 -11.57 17.64 -1.13
C LYS A 160 -10.06 17.88 -1.15
N ASP A 161 -9.56 18.65 -0.18
CA ASP A 161 -8.14 18.99 0.00
C ASP A 161 -7.49 18.04 1.02
N ARG A 162 -8.14 16.90 1.28
CA ARG A 162 -7.71 15.82 2.18
C ARG A 162 -7.73 16.20 3.66
N GLY A 163 -8.39 17.28 4.04
CA GLY A 163 -8.62 17.64 5.44
C GLY A 163 -9.76 16.85 6.09
N PHE A 164 -10.22 17.33 7.24
CA PHE A 164 -11.32 16.76 8.01
C PHE A 164 -12.54 17.68 8.15
N GLU A 165 -12.46 18.91 7.63
CA GLU A 165 -13.59 19.86 7.54
C GLU A 165 -14.32 20.05 8.88
N LEU A 166 -13.56 20.09 9.98
CA LEU A 166 -14.11 20.33 11.31
C LEU A 166 -14.37 21.82 11.54
N GLU A 167 -15.54 22.11 12.09
CA GLU A 167 -15.90 23.45 12.54
C GLU A 167 -15.09 23.85 13.78
N SER A 168 -14.87 25.15 13.98
CA SER A 168 -14.11 25.68 15.12
C SER A 168 -14.63 25.22 16.48
N SER A 169 -15.95 24.97 16.60
CA SER A 169 -16.59 24.46 17.82
C SER A 169 -16.25 23.01 18.13
N GLN A 170 -15.77 22.24 17.14
CA GLN A 170 -15.47 20.81 17.27
C GLN A 170 -14.00 20.54 17.60
N LEU A 171 -13.10 21.51 17.38
CA LEU A 171 -11.65 21.31 17.52
C LEU A 171 -11.22 20.90 18.94
N GLU A 172 -11.94 21.36 19.96
CA GLU A 172 -11.65 21.08 21.37
C GLU A 172 -12.36 19.82 21.89
N SER A 173 -12.96 19.01 21.01
CA SER A 173 -13.66 17.79 21.41
C SER A 173 -12.72 16.84 22.15
N SER A 174 -13.17 16.40 23.32
CA SER A 174 -12.43 15.52 24.22
C SER A 174 -13.38 14.54 24.89
N VAL A 175 -13.03 13.26 24.92
CA VAL A 175 -13.83 12.21 25.55
C VAL A 175 -13.00 11.49 26.60
N ASN A 176 -13.53 11.39 27.82
CA ASN A 176 -12.85 10.71 28.92
C ASN A 176 -12.89 9.20 28.74
N LEU A 177 -11.75 8.56 28.95
CA LEU A 177 -11.61 7.12 29.04
C LEU A 177 -12.04 6.65 30.44
N LYS A 178 -13.07 5.80 30.49
CA LYS A 178 -13.66 5.26 31.71
C LYS A 178 -12.63 4.48 32.53
N GLY A 179 -12.35 4.95 33.74
CA GLY A 179 -11.50 4.25 34.70
C GLY A 179 -10.00 4.48 34.54
N THR A 180 -9.57 5.33 33.60
CA THR A 180 -8.15 5.66 33.39
C THR A 180 -7.76 7.07 33.83
N GLY A 181 -8.74 7.98 33.95
CA GLY A 181 -8.50 9.39 34.24
C GLY A 181 -7.90 10.18 33.07
N ALA A 182 -7.74 9.55 31.90
CA ALA A 182 -7.26 10.15 30.67
C ALA A 182 -8.41 10.57 29.73
N SER A 183 -8.12 11.40 28.73
CA SER A 183 -9.06 11.73 27.67
C SER A 183 -8.43 11.60 26.28
N LEU A 184 -9.25 11.15 25.32
CA LEU A 184 -8.91 11.20 23.90
C LEU A 184 -9.37 12.52 23.29
N LYS A 185 -8.57 13.04 22.36
CA LYS A 185 -8.85 14.25 21.59
C LYS A 185 -8.56 14.01 20.11
N HIS A 186 -8.86 15.00 19.28
CA HIS A 186 -8.29 15.06 17.94
C HIS A 186 -6.76 14.98 18.02
N GLY A 187 -6.16 14.07 17.26
CA GLY A 187 -4.71 13.93 17.18
C GLY A 187 -4.15 12.85 18.09
N SER A 188 -4.92 12.34 19.05
CA SER A 188 -4.50 11.23 19.91
C SER A 188 -4.04 10.03 19.08
N VAL A 189 -2.81 9.57 19.35
CA VAL A 189 -2.22 8.39 18.72
C VAL A 189 -2.83 7.17 19.42
N VAL A 190 -3.60 6.37 18.69
CA VAL A 190 -4.21 5.14 19.22
C VAL A 190 -3.53 3.87 18.73
N ILE A 191 -2.69 3.98 17.68
CA ILE A 191 -1.85 2.89 17.17
C ILE A 191 -0.44 3.45 16.92
N ALA A 192 0.57 2.80 17.48
CA ALA A 192 1.98 3.06 17.20
C ALA A 192 2.69 1.75 16.82
N ALA A 193 2.99 1.55 15.54
CA ALA A 193 3.45 0.26 15.04
C ALA A 193 4.81 0.33 14.33
N ILE A 194 5.82 -0.34 14.90
CA ILE A 194 7.06 -0.65 14.18
C ILE A 194 6.78 -1.88 13.32
N THR A 195 6.63 -1.66 12.02
CA THR A 195 6.15 -2.65 11.05
C THR A 195 6.83 -2.43 9.70
N SER A 196 6.52 -3.31 8.73
CA SER A 196 6.89 -3.20 7.31
C SER A 196 8.34 -3.54 6.99
N CYS A 197 8.51 -4.33 5.92
CA CYS A 197 9.82 -4.60 5.33
C CYS A 197 10.57 -3.32 4.90
N THR A 198 9.87 -2.20 4.67
CA THR A 198 10.46 -0.89 4.34
C THR A 198 11.50 -0.45 5.36
N ASN A 199 11.22 -0.63 6.65
CA ASN A 199 12.06 -0.13 7.75
C ASN A 199 12.59 -1.27 8.64
N THR A 200 11.85 -2.37 8.82
CA THR A 200 12.33 -3.48 9.68
C THR A 200 13.50 -4.25 9.07
N SER A 201 13.70 -4.12 7.75
CA SER A 201 14.88 -4.69 7.07
C SER A 201 16.12 -3.81 7.21
N ASN A 202 15.99 -2.62 7.83
CA ASN A 202 17.07 -1.66 8.01
C ASN A 202 17.52 -1.65 9.47
N PRO A 203 18.68 -2.26 9.79
CA PRO A 203 19.14 -2.36 11.16
C PRO A 203 19.43 -1.00 11.81
N SER A 204 19.84 0.02 11.05
CA SER A 204 20.15 1.35 11.59
C SER A 204 18.93 1.94 12.31
N VAL A 205 17.76 1.93 11.67
CA VAL A 205 16.54 2.49 12.24
C VAL A 205 15.92 1.60 13.33
N MET A 206 16.10 0.28 13.24
CA MET A 206 15.65 -0.65 14.28
C MET A 206 16.49 -0.52 15.56
N MET A 207 17.81 -0.41 15.43
CA MET A 207 18.71 -0.13 16.56
C MET A 207 18.43 1.25 17.16
N ALA A 208 18.17 2.27 16.32
CA ALA A 208 17.78 3.59 16.80
C ALA A 208 16.48 3.56 17.62
N ALA A 209 15.46 2.81 17.18
CA ALA A 209 14.23 2.64 17.94
C ALA A 209 14.46 1.94 19.29
N GLY A 210 15.28 0.89 19.30
CA GLY A 210 15.65 0.18 20.53
C GLY A 210 16.44 1.05 21.51
N LEU A 211 17.40 1.85 21.02
CA LEU A 211 18.16 2.79 21.83
C LEU A 211 17.30 3.91 22.39
N LEU A 212 16.38 4.47 21.58
CA LEU A 212 15.42 5.47 22.05
C LEU A 212 14.51 4.87 23.12
N ALA A 213 14.03 3.64 22.94
CA ALA A 213 13.24 2.93 23.93
C ALA A 213 14.01 2.73 25.24
N LYS A 214 15.27 2.31 25.16
CA LYS A 214 16.16 2.17 26.32
C LYS A 214 16.31 3.48 27.09
N LYS A 215 16.65 4.57 26.41
CA LYS A 215 16.80 5.89 27.04
C LYS A 215 15.48 6.38 27.64
N ALA A 216 14.34 6.13 26.98
CA ALA A 216 13.02 6.48 27.51
C ALA A 216 12.69 5.70 28.80
N VAL A 217 12.95 4.38 28.81
CA VAL A 217 12.77 3.52 29.99
C VAL A 217 13.64 3.96 31.16
N GLU A 218 14.92 4.23 30.91
CA GLU A 218 15.88 4.72 31.92
C GLU A 218 15.47 6.08 32.51
N ARG A 219 14.77 6.90 31.73
CA ARG A 219 14.17 8.17 32.17
C ARG A 219 12.77 8.01 32.77
N GLY A 220 12.28 6.79 32.96
CA GLY A 220 10.96 6.52 33.56
C GLY A 220 9.76 6.84 32.68
N LEU A 221 9.96 7.10 31.38
CA LEU A 221 8.87 7.36 30.45
C LEU A 221 8.14 6.06 30.09
N ARG A 222 6.83 6.16 29.83
CA ARG A 222 5.99 5.06 29.33
C ARG A 222 4.99 5.60 28.30
N PRO A 223 4.57 4.79 27.31
CA PRO A 223 3.50 5.19 26.41
C PRO A 223 2.22 5.47 27.16
N LYS A 224 1.36 6.29 26.57
CA LYS A 224 0.01 6.49 27.10
C LYS A 224 -0.77 5.18 26.98
N ASN A 225 -1.60 4.87 27.97
CA ASN A 225 -2.32 3.60 28.07
C ASN A 225 -3.33 3.33 26.95
N TRP A 226 -3.77 4.37 26.21
CA TRP A 226 -4.63 4.24 25.04
C TRP A 226 -3.87 3.94 23.74
N VAL A 227 -2.53 3.92 23.77
CA VAL A 227 -1.72 3.68 22.57
C VAL A 227 -1.50 2.18 22.42
N LYS A 228 -2.05 1.59 21.37
CA LYS A 228 -1.73 0.20 20.99
C LYS A 228 -0.37 0.15 20.30
N THR A 229 0.65 -0.33 21.01
CA THR A 229 2.00 -0.53 20.48
C THR A 229 2.19 -1.94 19.90
N SER A 230 3.04 -2.08 18.89
CA SER A 230 3.36 -3.39 18.30
C SER A 230 4.68 -3.36 17.52
N LEU A 231 5.45 -4.45 17.58
CA LEU A 231 6.61 -4.71 16.74
C LEU A 231 6.34 -5.92 15.82
N GLY A 232 6.34 -5.69 14.50
CA GLY A 232 6.16 -6.71 13.47
C GLY A 232 7.39 -6.80 12.56
N PRO A 233 8.46 -7.52 12.95
CA PRO A 233 9.69 -7.60 12.17
C PRO A 233 9.51 -8.38 10.86
N GLY A 234 10.26 -7.99 9.82
CA GLY A 234 10.27 -8.71 8.54
C GLY A 234 11.03 -10.04 8.57
N SER A 235 11.86 -10.28 9.60
CA SER A 235 12.65 -11.50 9.76
C SER A 235 13.01 -11.70 11.24
N ARG A 236 13.29 -12.95 11.63
CA ARG A 236 13.77 -13.32 12.97
C ARG A 236 15.15 -12.75 13.29
N VAL A 237 15.99 -12.51 12.28
CA VAL A 237 17.30 -11.86 12.44
C VAL A 237 17.19 -10.50 13.13
N VAL A 238 16.05 -9.81 12.97
CA VAL A 238 15.78 -8.54 13.66
C VAL A 238 15.70 -8.74 15.17
N THR A 239 14.98 -9.78 15.61
CA THR A 239 14.91 -10.13 17.03
C THR A 239 16.30 -10.51 17.55
N ASP A 240 17.05 -11.33 16.83
CA ASP A 240 18.39 -11.78 17.26
C ASP A 240 19.35 -10.63 17.53
N TYR A 241 19.42 -9.63 16.64
CA TYR A 241 20.34 -8.50 16.85
C TYR A 241 19.82 -7.53 17.92
N LEU A 242 18.50 -7.38 18.09
CA LEU A 242 17.94 -6.54 19.15
C LEU A 242 18.20 -7.18 20.52
N ASP A 243 18.08 -8.51 20.62
CA ASP A 243 18.41 -9.28 21.82
C ASP A 243 19.91 -9.19 22.14
N ALA A 244 20.76 -9.41 21.13
CA ALA A 244 22.22 -9.32 21.29
C ALA A 244 22.70 -7.92 21.71
N ALA A 245 21.99 -6.86 21.30
CA ALA A 245 22.24 -5.48 21.70
C ALA A 245 21.58 -5.09 23.04
N GLY A 246 20.76 -5.96 23.65
CA GLY A 246 20.01 -5.67 24.87
C GLY A 246 18.90 -4.63 24.68
N LEU A 247 18.31 -4.58 23.49
CA LEU A 247 17.32 -3.57 23.08
C LEU A 247 15.88 -4.11 23.01
N SER A 248 15.69 -5.44 22.94
CA SER A 248 14.35 -6.03 22.94
C SER A 248 13.60 -5.78 24.24
N GLN A 249 14.24 -5.99 25.40
CA GLN A 249 13.59 -5.76 26.69
C GLN A 249 13.10 -4.31 26.84
N PRO A 250 13.90 -3.26 26.56
CA PRO A 250 13.36 -1.90 26.57
C PRO A 250 12.19 -1.65 25.63
N LEU A 251 12.19 -2.24 24.43
CA LEU A 251 11.06 -2.13 23.50
C LEU A 251 9.80 -2.78 24.10
N GLU A 252 9.93 -3.96 24.70
CA GLU A 252 8.84 -4.67 25.39
C GLU A 252 8.32 -3.91 26.62
N GLU A 253 9.19 -3.24 27.38
CA GLU A 253 8.77 -2.39 28.50
C GLU A 253 7.95 -1.17 28.07
N LEU A 254 8.08 -0.74 26.80
CA LEU A 254 7.22 0.25 26.15
C LEU A 254 6.07 -0.42 25.35
N GLY A 255 5.83 -1.72 25.53
CA GLY A 255 4.75 -2.47 24.89
C GLY A 255 4.99 -2.85 23.41
N PHE A 256 6.16 -2.53 22.84
CA PHE A 256 6.54 -2.96 21.50
C PHE A 256 6.98 -4.43 21.46
N HIS A 257 6.07 -5.33 21.87
CA HIS A 257 6.28 -6.76 21.79
C HIS A 257 6.33 -7.24 20.34
N THR A 258 7.15 -8.27 20.08
CA THR A 258 7.11 -8.96 18.79
C THR A 258 5.79 -9.71 18.64
N VAL A 259 4.87 -9.16 17.84
CA VAL A 259 3.52 -9.73 17.64
C VAL A 259 3.46 -10.74 16.50
N GLY A 260 4.51 -10.80 15.67
CA GLY A 260 4.64 -11.77 14.58
C GLY A 260 5.63 -11.33 13.51
N TYR A 261 6.12 -12.31 12.75
CA TYR A 261 7.04 -12.07 11.63
C TYR A 261 6.26 -11.99 10.32
N GLY A 262 5.90 -10.78 9.90
CA GLY A 262 5.08 -10.57 8.71
C GLY A 262 4.56 -9.13 8.56
N CYS A 263 3.66 -8.92 7.61
CA CYS A 263 3.19 -7.58 7.26
C CYS A 263 2.45 -6.85 8.39
N THR A 264 1.71 -7.58 9.24
CA THR A 264 0.95 -7.06 10.40
C THR A 264 0.23 -5.74 10.10
N THR A 265 0.48 -4.67 10.85
CA THR A 265 -0.17 -3.36 10.71
C THR A 265 0.06 -2.71 9.34
N CYS A 266 1.18 -3.00 8.65
CA CYS A 266 1.48 -2.42 7.33
C CYS A 266 0.43 -2.77 6.24
N ILE A 267 -0.24 -3.92 6.37
CA ILE A 267 -1.29 -4.37 5.45
C ILE A 267 -2.70 -4.16 6.01
N GLY A 268 -2.84 -3.51 7.17
CA GLY A 268 -4.11 -3.31 7.85
C GLY A 268 -4.50 -4.43 8.82
N ASN A 269 -3.62 -5.41 9.06
CA ASN A 269 -3.83 -6.42 10.10
C ASN A 269 -3.40 -5.86 11.47
N SER A 270 -3.97 -4.73 11.87
CA SER A 270 -3.67 -4.06 13.14
C SER A 270 -4.34 -4.71 14.35
N GLY A 271 -5.28 -5.65 14.13
CA GLY A 271 -6.15 -6.20 15.16
C GLY A 271 -7.13 -5.17 15.74
N PRO A 272 -7.98 -5.57 16.69
CA PRO A 272 -8.96 -4.68 17.33
C PRO A 272 -8.28 -3.63 18.21
N LEU A 273 -8.93 -2.47 18.35
CA LEU A 273 -8.70 -1.54 19.47
C LEU A 273 -9.63 -1.93 20.61
N ASP A 274 -9.28 -1.55 21.85
CA ASP A 274 -10.16 -1.78 23.00
C ASP A 274 -11.50 -1.05 22.80
N ASP A 275 -12.59 -1.71 23.19
CA ASP A 275 -13.95 -1.19 23.00
C ASP A 275 -14.12 0.21 23.61
N GLU A 276 -13.47 0.48 24.74
CA GLU A 276 -13.49 1.79 25.38
C GLU A 276 -12.90 2.90 24.49
N ILE A 277 -11.78 2.62 23.82
CA ILE A 277 -11.15 3.53 22.87
C ILE A 277 -12.06 3.73 21.65
N VAL A 278 -12.62 2.64 21.11
CA VAL A 278 -13.54 2.69 19.96
C VAL A 278 -14.77 3.53 20.29
N ASN A 279 -15.38 3.31 21.45
CA ASN A 279 -16.55 4.04 21.91
C ASN A 279 -16.22 5.53 22.09
N ALA A 280 -15.08 5.88 22.69
CA ALA A 280 -14.67 7.27 22.86
C ALA A 280 -14.41 7.98 21.52
N ILE A 281 -13.82 7.29 20.55
CA ILE A 281 -13.63 7.81 19.18
C ILE A 281 -14.99 8.13 18.54
N GLN A 282 -15.96 7.22 18.67
CA GLN A 282 -17.29 7.36 18.07
C GLN A 282 -18.12 8.45 18.77
N GLU A 283 -18.18 8.44 20.10
CA GLU A 283 -18.92 9.42 20.91
C GLU A 283 -18.45 10.85 20.63
N GLY A 284 -17.13 11.07 20.58
CA GLY A 284 -16.56 12.39 20.32
C GLY A 284 -16.41 12.73 18.84
N SER A 285 -16.79 11.82 17.94
CA SER A 285 -16.50 11.95 16.50
C SER A 285 -15.02 12.30 16.21
N LEU A 286 -14.11 11.77 17.04
CA LEU A 286 -12.72 12.19 17.08
C LEU A 286 -11.95 11.77 15.81
N VAL A 287 -10.99 12.60 15.43
CA VAL A 287 -10.00 12.28 14.40
C VAL A 287 -8.73 11.81 15.11
N THR A 288 -8.72 10.55 15.49
CA THR A 288 -7.54 9.89 16.08
C THR A 288 -6.55 9.46 15.00
N THR A 289 -5.32 9.19 15.44
CA THR A 289 -4.19 8.95 14.54
C THR A 289 -3.54 7.59 14.77
N SER A 290 -2.92 7.08 13.71
CA SER A 290 -1.88 6.05 13.82
C SER A 290 -0.54 6.60 13.35
N VAL A 291 0.54 6.12 13.96
CA VAL A 291 1.92 6.36 13.51
C VAL A 291 2.59 5.02 13.28
N LEU A 292 3.08 4.79 12.07
CA LEU A 292 3.66 3.49 11.70
C LEU A 292 4.88 3.62 10.80
N SER A 293 5.80 2.67 10.89
CA SER A 293 6.97 2.59 9.99
C SER A 293 6.67 1.88 8.67
N GLY A 294 5.44 2.04 8.17
CA GLY A 294 4.99 1.47 6.90
C GLY A 294 5.39 2.30 5.68
N ASN A 295 4.82 1.94 4.52
CA ASN A 295 4.93 2.71 3.27
C ASN A 295 3.57 3.26 2.78
N ARG A 296 2.44 2.87 3.41
CA ARG A 296 1.10 3.29 3.02
C ARG A 296 0.26 3.69 4.22
N ASN A 297 -0.48 4.76 4.05
CA ASN A 297 -1.26 5.43 5.08
C ASN A 297 -2.63 5.92 4.56
N PHE A 298 -3.15 5.27 3.51
CA PHE A 298 -4.48 5.57 2.97
C PHE A 298 -5.57 5.42 4.03
N GLU A 299 -6.60 6.25 3.95
CA GLU A 299 -7.75 6.23 4.86
C GLU A 299 -8.42 4.84 4.86
N GLY A 300 -8.74 4.34 6.06
CA GLY A 300 -9.36 3.01 6.24
C GLY A 300 -8.43 1.80 6.01
N ARG A 301 -7.16 2.01 5.62
CA ARG A 301 -6.23 0.89 5.40
C ARG A 301 -5.64 0.33 6.70
N ILE A 302 -5.28 1.18 7.65
CA ILE A 302 -4.58 0.75 8.87
C ILE A 302 -5.55 0.14 9.88
N SER A 303 -6.63 0.88 10.18
CA SER A 303 -7.70 0.46 11.08
C SER A 303 -8.99 1.16 10.64
N PRO A 304 -10.17 0.51 10.74
CA PRO A 304 -11.45 1.15 10.43
C PRO A 304 -11.80 2.34 11.34
N HIS A 305 -11.19 2.40 12.53
CA HIS A 305 -11.44 3.44 13.54
C HIS A 305 -10.47 4.62 13.47
N VAL A 306 -9.47 4.58 12.58
CA VAL A 306 -8.43 5.61 12.47
C VAL A 306 -8.54 6.31 11.12
N LYS A 307 -8.83 7.62 11.16
CA LYS A 307 -9.03 8.45 9.97
C LYS A 307 -7.73 9.09 9.47
N ALA A 308 -6.72 9.23 10.34
CA ALA A 308 -5.45 9.86 10.04
C ALA A 308 -4.27 8.93 10.31
N ASN A 309 -3.41 8.70 9.33
CA ASN A 309 -2.30 7.77 9.44
C ASN A 309 -0.99 8.44 8.99
N TYR A 310 0.05 8.32 9.80
CA TYR A 310 1.35 8.93 9.52
C TYR A 310 2.45 7.87 9.39
N LEU A 311 3.17 7.93 8.28
CA LEU A 311 4.40 7.18 8.05
C LEU A 311 5.54 7.89 8.76
N ALA A 312 6.33 7.16 9.55
CA ALA A 312 7.46 7.72 10.29
C ALA A 312 8.58 6.68 10.47
N SER A 313 9.79 7.13 10.81
CA SER A 313 10.88 6.21 11.16
C SER A 313 10.54 5.43 12.44
N PRO A 314 11.02 4.19 12.61
CA PRO A 314 10.87 3.43 13.85
C PRO A 314 11.14 4.21 15.16
N PRO A 315 12.22 5.02 15.31
CA PRO A 315 12.40 5.83 16.53
C PRO A 315 11.31 6.91 16.69
N LEU A 316 10.81 7.52 15.62
CA LEU A 316 9.67 8.44 15.72
C LEU A 316 8.38 7.73 16.11
N VAL A 317 8.16 6.49 15.66
CA VAL A 317 7.01 5.68 16.13
C VAL A 317 7.06 5.52 17.65
N VAL A 318 8.24 5.22 18.22
CA VAL A 318 8.41 5.14 19.68
C VAL A 318 8.16 6.51 20.32
N ALA A 319 8.74 7.59 19.79
CA ALA A 319 8.53 8.95 20.33
C ALA A 319 7.04 9.35 20.36
N TYR A 320 6.29 9.10 19.29
CA TYR A 320 4.86 9.40 19.24
C TYR A 320 4.02 8.49 20.14
N SER A 321 4.48 7.27 20.45
CA SER A 321 3.82 6.44 21.46
C SER A 321 3.95 7.02 22.88
N LEU A 322 5.09 7.64 23.18
CA LEU A 322 5.35 8.31 24.47
C LEU A 322 4.51 9.59 24.59
N ALA A 323 4.51 10.42 23.54
CA ALA A 323 3.71 11.64 23.48
C ALA A 323 2.20 11.34 23.52
N GLY A 324 1.76 10.29 22.81
CA GLY A 324 0.35 9.87 22.72
C GLY A 324 -0.53 10.78 21.86
N THR A 325 0.04 11.74 21.14
CA THR A 325 -0.65 12.66 20.23
C THR A 325 0.29 13.15 19.11
N VAL A 326 -0.25 13.45 17.93
CA VAL A 326 0.47 14.22 16.89
C VAL A 326 0.32 15.73 17.06
N ASP A 327 -0.57 16.18 17.95
CA ASP A 327 -0.77 17.59 18.29
C ASP A 327 0.28 18.09 19.29
N ILE A 328 1.55 17.86 18.98
CA ILE A 328 2.71 18.20 19.82
C ILE A 328 3.86 18.66 18.94
N ASP A 329 4.58 19.70 19.35
CA ASP A 329 5.89 20.02 18.78
C ASP A 329 7.00 19.28 19.54
N LEU A 330 7.41 18.13 19.00
CA LEU A 330 8.47 17.30 19.61
C LEU A 330 9.83 17.99 19.75
N ASN A 331 10.05 19.14 19.11
CA ASN A 331 11.30 19.90 19.26
C ASN A 331 11.29 20.82 20.48
N SER A 332 10.11 21.25 20.94
CA SER A 332 9.98 22.29 21.98
C SER A 332 9.13 21.88 23.17
N GLU A 333 8.33 20.81 23.06
CA GLU A 333 7.48 20.29 24.13
C GLU A 333 8.05 18.97 24.69
N PRO A 334 7.94 18.73 26.01
CA PRO A 334 8.44 17.50 26.62
C PRO A 334 7.56 16.29 26.30
N LEU A 335 8.18 15.12 26.20
CA LEU A 335 7.48 13.82 26.06
C LEU A 335 6.82 13.39 27.36
N GLY A 336 7.36 13.84 28.49
CA GLY A 336 6.89 13.55 29.84
C GLY A 336 7.88 14.03 30.89
N SER A 337 7.68 13.59 32.12
CA SER A 337 8.56 13.89 33.25
C SER A 337 9.26 12.63 33.73
N ASP A 338 10.51 12.77 34.16
CA ASP A 338 11.26 11.70 34.83
C ASP A 338 10.73 11.46 36.26
N PRO A 339 11.18 10.40 36.97
CA PRO A 339 10.77 10.14 38.36
C PRO A 339 11.10 11.25 39.36
N ASN A 340 11.99 12.19 39.00
CA ASN A 340 12.34 13.36 39.82
C ASN A 340 11.50 14.61 39.45
N GLY A 341 10.61 14.50 38.46
CA GLY A 341 9.78 15.59 37.98
C GLY A 341 10.44 16.49 36.91
N ASN A 342 11.63 16.14 36.41
CA ASN A 342 12.28 16.91 35.34
C ASN A 342 11.63 16.60 33.99
N GLU A 343 11.42 17.63 33.18
CA GLU A 343 10.94 17.48 31.80
C GLU A 343 11.96 16.72 30.94
N VAL A 344 11.48 15.75 30.15
CA VAL A 344 12.29 14.98 29.21
C VAL A 344 11.84 15.29 27.79
N PHE A 345 12.74 15.86 26.99
CA PHE A 345 12.50 16.22 25.59
C PHE A 345 12.98 15.13 24.65
N LEU A 346 12.52 15.15 23.39
CA LEU A 346 12.96 14.19 22.37
C LEU A 346 14.49 14.17 22.21
N LYS A 347 15.11 15.36 22.18
CA LYS A 347 16.56 15.53 22.07
C LYS A 347 17.35 14.85 23.18
N ASP A 348 16.75 14.64 24.36
CA ASP A 348 17.43 14.05 25.52
C ASP A 348 17.52 12.52 25.41
N ILE A 349 16.67 11.91 24.58
CA ILE A 349 16.57 10.45 24.40
C ILE A 349 16.82 10.01 22.96
N TRP A 350 17.05 10.95 22.03
CA TRP A 350 17.38 10.61 20.65
C TRP A 350 18.79 9.98 20.59
N PRO A 351 18.98 8.85 19.90
CA PRO A 351 20.29 8.23 19.77
C PRO A 351 21.19 8.98 18.77
N SER A 352 22.47 9.13 19.10
CA SER A 352 23.47 9.65 18.16
C SER A 352 23.86 8.61 17.12
N SER A 353 24.47 9.05 16.02
CA SER A 353 24.99 8.14 14.99
C SER A 353 26.07 7.20 15.56
N GLU A 354 26.86 7.68 16.52
CA GLU A 354 27.89 6.87 17.20
C GLU A 354 27.27 5.77 18.06
N GLU A 355 26.21 6.08 18.83
CA GLU A 355 25.51 5.08 19.64
C GLU A 355 24.90 3.99 18.76
N ILE A 356 24.28 4.37 17.63
CA ILE A 356 23.72 3.41 16.66
C ILE A 356 24.82 2.52 16.07
N ALA A 357 25.91 3.10 15.59
CA ALA A 357 27.03 2.35 15.03
C ALA A 357 27.65 1.37 16.05
N SER A 358 27.70 1.75 17.32
CA SER A 358 28.26 0.91 18.38
C SER A 358 27.49 -0.40 18.57
N VAL A 359 26.15 -0.35 18.51
CA VAL A 359 25.28 -1.53 18.66
C VAL A 359 25.12 -2.31 17.36
N GLN A 360 25.28 -1.66 16.19
CA GLN A 360 25.28 -2.34 14.90
C GLN A 360 26.39 -3.37 14.74
N ASN A 361 27.51 -3.22 15.46
CA ASN A 361 28.58 -4.22 15.50
C ASN A 361 28.15 -5.58 16.09
N GLN A 362 26.98 -5.65 16.74
CA GLN A 362 26.40 -6.91 17.21
C GLN A 362 25.77 -7.72 16.08
N ILE A 363 25.52 -7.12 14.91
CA ILE A 363 24.95 -7.81 13.76
C ILE A 363 26.03 -8.70 13.14
N ARG A 364 25.82 -10.01 13.22
CA ARG A 364 26.80 -11.01 12.80
C ARG A 364 26.30 -11.80 11.61
N ARG A 365 27.23 -12.20 10.74
CA ARG A 365 26.98 -13.07 9.59
C ARG A 365 26.28 -14.36 10.00
N GLU A 366 26.66 -14.90 11.15
CA GLU A 366 26.18 -16.16 11.70
C GLU A 366 24.68 -16.11 12.03
N MET A 367 24.14 -14.95 12.42
CA MET A 367 22.70 -14.77 12.67
C MET A 367 21.89 -15.05 11.41
N TYR A 368 22.32 -14.50 10.25
CA TYR A 368 21.68 -14.76 8.97
C TYR A 368 21.78 -16.23 8.56
N GLN A 369 22.95 -16.84 8.73
CA GLN A 369 23.15 -18.24 8.37
C GLN A 369 22.32 -19.19 9.24
N GLN A 370 22.19 -18.90 10.53
CA GLN A 370 21.36 -19.66 11.45
C GLN A 370 19.88 -19.56 11.07
N GLU A 371 19.35 -18.34 10.94
CA GLU A 371 17.91 -18.14 10.74
C GLU A 371 17.43 -18.64 9.38
N TYR A 372 18.21 -18.40 8.31
CA TYR A 372 17.83 -18.85 6.97
C TYR A 372 18.25 -20.29 6.67
N GLY A 373 19.23 -20.85 7.38
CA GLY A 373 19.65 -22.25 7.23
C GLY A 373 18.70 -23.27 7.86
N ARG A 374 17.72 -22.83 8.66
CA ARG A 374 16.75 -23.68 9.37
C ARG A 374 15.30 -23.23 9.16
N ALA A 375 15.01 -22.54 8.06
CA ALA A 375 13.70 -21.95 7.80
C ALA A 375 12.53 -22.97 7.85
N ASP A 376 12.80 -24.21 7.45
CA ASP A 376 11.89 -25.37 7.48
C ASP A 376 11.61 -25.91 8.90
N GLN A 377 12.52 -25.67 9.86
CA GLN A 377 12.41 -26.14 11.23
C GLN A 377 11.65 -25.17 12.14
N HIS A 378 11.45 -23.93 11.69
CA HIS A 378 10.87 -22.85 12.50
C HIS A 378 9.35 -22.95 12.70
N SER A 379 8.68 -23.89 12.05
CA SER A 379 7.23 -24.09 12.18
C SER A 379 6.86 -25.58 12.33
N PRO A 380 6.90 -26.13 13.56
CA PRO A 380 6.45 -27.50 13.82
C PRO A 380 5.00 -27.75 13.36
N LEU A 381 4.13 -26.74 13.52
CA LEU A 381 2.73 -26.80 13.05
C LEU A 381 2.61 -26.91 11.53
N TRP A 382 3.51 -26.26 10.78
CA TRP A 382 3.54 -26.40 9.32
C TRP A 382 3.88 -27.84 8.93
N ASN A 383 4.83 -28.45 9.62
CA ASN A 383 5.28 -29.82 9.36
C ASN A 383 4.23 -30.89 9.71
N THR A 384 3.17 -30.53 10.45
CA THR A 384 2.04 -31.43 10.75
C THR A 384 0.88 -31.32 9.77
N ILE A 385 0.94 -30.44 8.77
CA ILE A 385 -0.14 -30.30 7.78
C ILE A 385 -0.03 -31.47 6.77
N ASP A 386 -1.03 -32.36 6.79
CA ASP A 386 -1.16 -33.40 5.78
C ASP A 386 -1.55 -32.77 4.43
N ALA A 387 -0.73 -33.00 3.40
CA ALA A 387 -0.97 -32.52 2.05
C ALA A 387 -1.30 -33.69 1.11
N PRO A 388 -2.40 -33.63 0.32
CA PRO A 388 -2.71 -34.67 -0.65
C PRO A 388 -1.65 -34.74 -1.75
N SER A 389 -1.41 -35.94 -2.29
CA SER A 389 -0.49 -36.18 -3.39
C SER A 389 -1.22 -36.18 -4.74
N GLY A 390 -0.75 -35.39 -5.71
CA GLY A 390 -1.32 -35.38 -7.07
C GLY A 390 -0.98 -34.10 -7.84
N SER A 391 -1.35 -34.07 -9.12
CA SER A 391 -1.16 -32.89 -10.00
C SER A 391 -2.42 -32.08 -10.24
N VAL A 392 -3.58 -32.59 -9.83
CA VAL A 392 -4.90 -31.94 -9.97
C VAL A 392 -5.45 -31.69 -8.57
N TYR A 393 -5.90 -30.46 -8.33
CA TYR A 393 -6.50 -30.08 -7.05
C TYR A 393 -7.91 -30.64 -6.92
N GLU A 394 -8.19 -31.35 -5.83
CA GLU A 394 -9.52 -31.86 -5.49
C GLU A 394 -10.32 -30.73 -4.83
N TRP A 395 -11.30 -30.19 -5.55
CA TRP A 395 -12.13 -29.11 -5.05
C TRP A 395 -13.11 -29.60 -4.00
N ASP A 396 -13.21 -28.87 -2.89
CA ASP A 396 -14.22 -29.07 -1.85
C ASP A 396 -15.28 -27.97 -1.96
N ASP A 397 -16.51 -28.36 -2.32
CA ASP A 397 -17.63 -27.43 -2.50
C ASP A 397 -18.03 -26.73 -1.19
N ASP A 398 -17.77 -27.34 -0.03
CA ASP A 398 -18.06 -26.80 1.29
C ASP A 398 -16.96 -25.82 1.77
N SER A 399 -15.79 -25.83 1.12
CA SER A 399 -14.68 -24.95 1.49
C SER A 399 -15.06 -23.48 1.35
N THR A 400 -14.97 -22.74 2.45
CA THR A 400 -15.16 -21.28 2.41
C THR A 400 -13.87 -20.52 2.05
N TYR A 401 -12.77 -21.23 1.77
CA TYR A 401 -11.46 -20.64 1.47
C TYR A 401 -10.99 -20.84 0.03
N ILE A 402 -11.15 -22.06 -0.51
CA ILE A 402 -10.65 -22.44 -1.83
C ILE A 402 -11.83 -22.94 -2.65
N GLN A 403 -12.11 -22.30 -3.79
CA GLN A 403 -13.22 -22.62 -4.68
C GLN A 403 -12.75 -22.62 -6.13
N ASN A 404 -13.35 -23.46 -6.97
CA ASN A 404 -13.04 -23.50 -8.40
C ASN A 404 -13.61 -22.24 -9.07
N PRO A 405 -12.77 -21.29 -9.54
CA PRO A 405 -13.28 -20.04 -10.06
C PRO A 405 -13.87 -20.20 -11.47
N PRO A 406 -14.88 -19.42 -11.85
CA PRO A 406 -15.60 -19.59 -13.11
C PRO A 406 -14.86 -19.03 -14.34
N PHE A 407 -13.58 -18.66 -14.22
CA PHE A 407 -12.85 -17.94 -15.27
C PHE A 407 -12.86 -18.69 -16.62
N PHE A 408 -12.72 -20.01 -16.60
CA PHE A 408 -12.66 -20.85 -17.81
C PHE A 408 -14.03 -21.43 -18.22
N GLN A 409 -15.11 -21.13 -17.49
CA GLN A 409 -16.42 -21.70 -17.77
C GLN A 409 -16.96 -21.22 -19.12
N GLY A 410 -17.30 -22.16 -20.01
CA GLY A 410 -17.79 -21.84 -21.35
C GLY A 410 -16.69 -21.41 -22.34
N MET A 411 -15.41 -21.55 -21.99
CA MET A 411 -14.29 -21.23 -22.87
C MET A 411 -14.21 -22.21 -24.06
N SER A 412 -14.10 -21.67 -25.27
CA SER A 412 -13.84 -22.42 -26.51
C SER A 412 -12.40 -22.26 -27.01
N MET A 413 -11.92 -23.23 -27.80
CA MET A 413 -10.68 -23.13 -28.57
C MET A 413 -10.79 -22.13 -29.73
N GLU A 414 -11.99 -21.95 -30.27
CA GLU A 414 -12.28 -20.91 -31.26
C GLU A 414 -12.34 -19.54 -30.58
N LEU A 415 -11.79 -18.53 -31.24
CA LEU A 415 -11.79 -17.15 -30.75
C LEU A 415 -13.05 -16.45 -31.24
N ASN A 416 -13.70 -15.73 -30.32
CA ASN A 416 -14.74 -14.79 -30.70
C ASN A 416 -14.09 -13.55 -31.32
N GLU A 417 -14.77 -12.94 -32.28
CA GLU A 417 -14.36 -11.65 -32.85
C GLU A 417 -14.42 -10.57 -31.76
N ILE A 418 -13.48 -9.63 -31.82
CA ILE A 418 -13.58 -8.40 -31.01
C ILE A 418 -14.73 -7.56 -31.57
N GLN A 419 -15.68 -7.19 -30.71
CA GLN A 419 -16.87 -6.43 -31.08
C GLN A 419 -17.04 -5.19 -30.20
N ASP A 420 -17.78 -4.21 -30.74
CA ASP A 420 -18.22 -3.02 -30.02
C ASP A 420 -19.01 -3.37 -28.75
N ILE A 421 -18.86 -2.55 -27.72
CA ILE A 421 -19.68 -2.63 -26.50
C ILE A 421 -20.88 -1.73 -26.71
N ASN A 422 -22.10 -2.26 -26.63
CA ASN A 422 -23.32 -1.51 -26.92
C ASN A 422 -24.23 -1.39 -25.69
N SER A 423 -24.82 -0.21 -25.51
CA SER A 423 -25.86 0.07 -24.50
C SER A 423 -25.50 -0.34 -23.06
N ALA A 424 -24.24 -0.12 -22.67
CA ALA A 424 -23.75 -0.38 -21.34
C ALA A 424 -24.26 0.64 -20.30
N ARG A 425 -24.36 0.20 -19.05
CA ARG A 425 -24.67 1.06 -17.89
C ARG A 425 -23.45 1.26 -17.01
N VAL A 426 -23.37 2.42 -16.36
CA VAL A 426 -22.31 2.68 -15.37
C VAL A 426 -22.67 1.98 -14.06
N LEU A 427 -21.82 1.06 -13.62
CA LEU A 427 -21.97 0.39 -12.32
C LEU A 427 -21.37 1.26 -11.19
N VAL A 428 -20.22 1.87 -11.47
CA VAL A 428 -19.43 2.68 -10.53
C VAL A 428 -18.92 3.93 -11.24
N LYS A 429 -19.09 5.09 -10.60
CA LYS A 429 -18.52 6.37 -11.01
C LYS A 429 -17.76 6.97 -9.83
N VAL A 430 -16.46 7.17 -9.97
CA VAL A 430 -15.58 7.55 -8.87
C VAL A 430 -14.57 8.60 -9.30
N GLY A 431 -14.12 9.44 -8.38
CA GLY A 431 -13.17 10.52 -8.67
C GLY A 431 -11.71 10.04 -8.77
N ASP A 432 -10.80 10.96 -8.45
CA ASP A 432 -9.36 10.74 -8.51
C ASP A 432 -8.82 9.80 -7.41
N SER A 433 -7.65 9.20 -7.68
CA SER A 433 -6.82 8.43 -6.75
C SER A 433 -7.52 7.25 -6.07
N VAL A 434 -8.47 6.60 -6.76
CA VAL A 434 -9.11 5.36 -6.30
C VAL A 434 -8.09 4.23 -6.28
N THR A 435 -7.69 3.84 -5.08
CA THR A 435 -6.71 2.75 -4.87
C THR A 435 -7.31 1.36 -5.11
N THR A 436 -6.47 0.35 -5.33
CA THR A 436 -6.89 -1.06 -5.36
C THR A 436 -7.46 -1.57 -4.03
N ASP A 437 -7.24 -0.89 -2.90
CA ASP A 437 -7.94 -1.19 -1.64
C ASP A 437 -9.41 -0.73 -1.67
N HIS A 438 -9.76 0.30 -2.45
CA HIS A 438 -11.16 0.65 -2.70
C HIS A 438 -11.85 -0.38 -3.61
N ILE A 439 -11.15 -0.80 -4.68
CA ILE A 439 -11.67 -1.74 -5.68
C ILE A 439 -11.76 -3.17 -5.13
N SER A 440 -10.77 -3.63 -4.37
CA SER A 440 -10.73 -4.97 -3.78
C SER A 440 -10.12 -4.86 -2.38
N PRO A 441 -10.89 -4.52 -1.33
CA PRO A 441 -10.41 -4.47 0.05
C PRO A 441 -9.78 -5.80 0.48
N ALA A 442 -8.82 -5.74 1.42
CA ALA A 442 -8.15 -6.93 1.97
C ALA A 442 -8.40 -7.14 3.46
N GLY A 443 -8.94 -6.15 4.17
CA GLY A 443 -9.16 -6.19 5.62
C GLY A 443 -10.40 -6.98 6.03
N ALA A 444 -10.79 -6.81 7.29
CA ALA A 444 -12.02 -7.35 7.86
C ALA A 444 -13.27 -6.74 7.19
N PHE A 445 -14.41 -7.43 7.30
CA PHE A 445 -15.69 -6.99 6.75
C PHE A 445 -16.85 -7.38 7.67
N ALA A 446 -17.91 -6.58 7.62
CA ALA A 446 -19.06 -6.72 8.51
C ALA A 446 -20.05 -7.79 8.03
N GLN A 447 -20.86 -8.29 8.96
CA GLN A 447 -21.85 -9.37 8.75
C GLN A 447 -23.01 -9.01 7.82
N ASP A 448 -23.29 -7.73 7.66
CA ASP A 448 -24.35 -7.16 6.83
C ASP A 448 -23.92 -6.95 5.37
N THR A 449 -22.62 -7.00 5.09
CA THR A 449 -22.09 -6.97 3.71
C THR A 449 -22.52 -8.22 2.93
N PRO A 450 -22.56 -8.17 1.57
CA PRO A 450 -22.87 -9.35 0.76
C PRO A 450 -21.98 -10.56 1.07
N ALA A 451 -20.68 -10.34 1.31
CA ALA A 451 -19.73 -11.37 1.69
C ALA A 451 -20.00 -11.95 3.09
N GLY A 452 -20.36 -11.10 4.05
CA GLY A 452 -20.73 -11.51 5.40
C GLY A 452 -22.00 -12.35 5.43
N LYS A 453 -23.03 -11.95 4.68
CA LYS A 453 -24.27 -12.73 4.51
C LYS A 453 -23.98 -14.11 3.92
N TYR A 454 -23.17 -14.18 2.85
CA TYR A 454 -22.77 -15.44 2.21
C TYR A 454 -22.07 -16.42 3.18
N LEU A 455 -21.21 -15.91 4.06
CA LEU A 455 -20.51 -16.73 5.07
C LEU A 455 -21.47 -17.20 6.18
N ARG A 456 -22.38 -16.34 6.64
CA ARG A 456 -23.39 -16.70 7.65
C ARG A 456 -24.36 -17.77 7.16
N GLU A 457 -24.80 -17.67 5.90
CA GLU A 457 -25.62 -18.70 5.26
C GLU A 457 -24.93 -20.08 5.21
N ARG A 458 -23.60 -20.11 5.35
CA ARG A 458 -22.76 -21.32 5.43
C ARG A 458 -22.31 -21.66 6.84
N GLY A 459 -22.91 -21.05 7.86
CA GLY A 459 -22.65 -21.36 9.26
C GLY A 459 -21.31 -20.83 9.78
N VAL A 460 -20.63 -19.92 9.08
CA VAL A 460 -19.40 -19.30 9.58
C VAL A 460 -19.74 -18.14 10.51
N GLU A 461 -19.20 -18.15 11.73
CA GLU A 461 -19.38 -17.09 12.70
C GLU A 461 -18.52 -15.86 12.38
N GLN A 462 -18.93 -14.66 12.82
CA GLN A 462 -18.22 -13.41 12.51
C GLN A 462 -16.74 -13.42 12.92
N LYS A 463 -16.41 -14.04 14.05
CA LYS A 463 -15.02 -14.17 14.53
C LYS A 463 -14.14 -14.97 13.55
N ASP A 464 -14.75 -15.86 12.77
CA ASP A 464 -14.09 -16.76 11.81
C ASP A 464 -14.19 -16.25 10.37
N PHE A 465 -14.75 -15.06 10.14
CA PHE A 465 -14.76 -14.43 8.81
C PHE A 465 -13.35 -14.21 8.26
N ASN A 466 -12.40 -13.93 9.17
CA ASN A 466 -11.04 -13.54 8.83
C ASN A 466 -11.07 -12.26 7.97
N SER A 467 -10.20 -12.12 6.98
CA SER A 467 -10.13 -10.93 6.12
C SER A 467 -10.43 -11.26 4.66
N TYR A 468 -10.83 -10.27 3.86
CA TYR A 468 -10.95 -10.46 2.40
C TYR A 468 -9.65 -10.99 1.79
N GLY A 469 -8.48 -10.54 2.28
CA GLY A 469 -7.18 -11.03 1.83
C GLY A 469 -7.01 -12.54 2.03
N SER A 470 -7.51 -13.08 3.14
CA SER A 470 -7.49 -14.52 3.43
C SER A 470 -8.46 -15.33 2.54
N ARG A 471 -9.49 -14.69 2.00
CA ARG A 471 -10.55 -15.32 1.19
C ARG A 471 -10.27 -15.28 -0.32
N ARG A 472 -9.06 -14.91 -0.74
CA ARG A 472 -8.67 -14.76 -2.16
C ARG A 472 -8.73 -16.05 -2.99
N GLY A 473 -8.75 -17.21 -2.36
CA GLY A 473 -8.99 -18.49 -3.04
C GLY A 473 -10.47 -18.75 -3.35
N ASN A 474 -11.39 -17.88 -2.91
CA ASN A 474 -12.83 -18.04 -3.05
C ASN A 474 -13.45 -16.87 -3.83
N ASP A 475 -13.71 -17.08 -5.11
CA ASP A 475 -14.29 -16.06 -5.99
C ASP A 475 -15.67 -15.59 -5.53
N ARG A 476 -16.46 -16.48 -4.92
CA ARG A 476 -17.81 -16.18 -4.43
C ARG A 476 -17.77 -15.09 -3.36
N ILE A 477 -16.72 -15.07 -2.53
CA ILE A 477 -16.51 -14.02 -1.52
C ILE A 477 -15.87 -12.78 -2.15
N MET A 478 -14.86 -12.96 -2.99
CA MET A 478 -14.09 -11.84 -3.52
C MET A 478 -14.89 -10.98 -4.50
N THR A 479 -15.77 -11.56 -5.31
CA THR A 479 -16.71 -10.79 -6.16
C THR A 479 -17.67 -9.96 -5.31
N ARG A 480 -18.17 -10.53 -4.21
CA ARG A 480 -19.00 -9.80 -3.22
C ARG A 480 -18.25 -8.68 -2.51
N GLY A 481 -16.94 -8.85 -2.32
CA GLY A 481 -16.05 -7.84 -1.75
C GLY A 481 -15.57 -6.79 -2.74
N THR A 482 -15.86 -6.93 -4.03
CA THR A 482 -15.38 -5.98 -5.05
C THR A 482 -16.14 -4.67 -4.94
N PHE A 483 -15.40 -3.56 -4.88
CA PHE A 483 -15.87 -2.22 -4.54
C PHE A 483 -16.54 -2.10 -3.16
N ALA A 484 -16.37 -3.09 -2.27
CA ALA A 484 -17.02 -3.12 -0.95
C ALA A 484 -16.25 -2.37 0.15
N ASN A 485 -15.29 -1.53 -0.21
CA ASN A 485 -14.55 -0.75 0.77
C ASN A 485 -15.49 0.28 1.44
N VAL A 486 -15.48 0.33 2.77
CA VAL A 486 -16.35 1.19 3.59
C VAL A 486 -16.15 2.69 3.36
N ARG A 487 -15.08 3.10 2.66
CA ARG A 487 -14.76 4.49 2.31
C ARG A 487 -14.96 4.82 0.83
N LEU A 488 -15.46 3.87 0.03
CA LEU A 488 -15.75 4.14 -1.36
C LEU A 488 -16.92 5.13 -1.46
N ARG A 489 -16.74 6.18 -2.27
CA ARG A 489 -17.77 7.18 -2.55
C ARG A 489 -18.16 7.09 -4.02
N ASN A 490 -19.21 6.33 -4.29
CA ASN A 490 -19.71 6.14 -5.65
C ASN A 490 -20.67 7.28 -6.01
N GLN A 491 -20.33 8.08 -7.01
CA GLN A 491 -21.12 9.24 -7.44
C GLN A 491 -22.49 8.86 -8.04
N ILE A 492 -22.72 7.57 -8.34
CA ILE A 492 -24.05 7.05 -8.74
C ILE A 492 -25.01 6.97 -7.54
N ALA A 493 -24.49 6.84 -6.33
CA ALA A 493 -25.25 6.82 -5.07
C ALA A 493 -24.64 7.84 -4.07
N PRO A 494 -24.78 9.15 -4.34
CA PRO A 494 -24.02 10.21 -3.67
C PRO A 494 -24.30 10.33 -2.16
N GLU A 495 -25.46 9.88 -1.69
CA GLU A 495 -25.84 9.89 -0.27
C GLU A 495 -25.30 8.69 0.52
N THR A 496 -24.49 7.83 -0.12
CA THR A 496 -23.97 6.60 0.47
C THR A 496 -22.44 6.63 0.59
N GLU A 497 -21.91 5.95 1.61
CA GLU A 497 -20.49 5.64 1.74
C GLU A 497 -20.35 4.11 1.87
N GLY A 498 -19.44 3.51 1.10
CA GLY A 498 -19.24 2.07 1.07
C GLY A 498 -19.51 1.44 -0.29
N GLY A 499 -19.76 0.13 -0.28
CA GLY A 499 -19.97 -0.68 -1.49
C GLY A 499 -21.35 -0.57 -2.11
N PHE A 500 -21.86 0.65 -2.29
CA PHE A 500 -23.22 0.93 -2.75
C PHE A 500 -23.24 1.57 -4.14
N THR A 501 -24.37 1.37 -4.83
CA THR A 501 -24.69 2.00 -6.11
C THR A 501 -26.20 2.12 -6.25
N ARG A 502 -26.65 2.85 -7.26
CA ARG A 502 -28.06 2.89 -7.68
C ARG A 502 -28.23 2.07 -8.94
N HIS A 503 -29.13 1.09 -8.92
CA HIS A 503 -29.49 0.35 -10.13
C HIS A 503 -30.32 1.26 -11.04
N LEU A 504 -29.74 1.73 -12.14
CA LEU A 504 -30.28 2.83 -12.96
C LEU A 504 -31.64 2.52 -13.58
N ASP A 505 -31.92 1.25 -13.90
CA ASP A 505 -33.20 0.88 -14.52
C ASP A 505 -34.36 0.83 -13.50
N SER A 506 -34.09 0.62 -12.20
CA SER A 506 -35.13 0.60 -11.15
C SER A 506 -35.10 1.81 -10.20
N GLY A 507 -34.00 2.57 -10.19
CA GLY A 507 -33.76 3.69 -9.26
C GLY A 507 -33.44 3.26 -7.83
N GLU A 508 -33.33 1.96 -7.54
CA GLU A 508 -33.12 1.44 -6.19
C GLU A 508 -31.63 1.47 -5.80
N GLU A 509 -31.33 1.95 -4.59
CA GLU A 509 -30.00 1.86 -3.99
C GLU A 509 -29.77 0.46 -3.40
N MET A 510 -28.63 -0.14 -3.73
CA MET A 510 -28.26 -1.49 -3.29
C MET A 510 -26.75 -1.66 -3.29
N SER A 511 -26.26 -2.84 -2.87
CA SER A 511 -24.83 -3.12 -3.00
C SER A 511 -24.42 -3.24 -4.47
N ILE A 512 -23.17 -2.87 -4.78
CA ILE A 512 -22.60 -3.00 -6.13
C ILE A 512 -22.70 -4.46 -6.63
N TYR A 513 -22.52 -5.43 -5.74
CA TYR A 513 -22.69 -6.85 -6.04
C TYR A 513 -24.13 -7.17 -6.47
N GLU A 514 -25.15 -6.75 -5.72
CA GLU A 514 -26.56 -6.99 -6.05
C GLU A 514 -26.96 -6.32 -7.37
N ALA A 515 -26.53 -5.08 -7.60
CA ALA A 515 -26.78 -4.37 -8.86
C ALA A 515 -26.16 -5.13 -10.05
N SER A 516 -24.95 -5.66 -9.90
CA SER A 516 -24.29 -6.45 -10.94
C SER A 516 -25.06 -7.72 -11.31
N LEU A 517 -25.71 -8.36 -10.33
CA LEU A 517 -26.54 -9.55 -10.56
C LEU A 517 -27.78 -9.20 -11.38
N ARG A 518 -28.46 -8.09 -11.06
CA ARG A 518 -29.65 -7.63 -11.79
C ARG A 518 -29.32 -7.29 -13.25
N TYR A 519 -28.23 -6.57 -13.50
CA TYR A 519 -27.79 -6.28 -14.86
C TYR A 519 -27.35 -7.52 -15.63
N ARG A 520 -26.81 -8.54 -14.94
CA ARG A 520 -26.51 -9.82 -15.56
C ARG A 520 -27.77 -10.57 -15.99
N GLU A 521 -28.86 -10.48 -15.22
CA GLU A 521 -30.16 -11.06 -15.58
C GLU A 521 -30.78 -10.37 -16.81
N SER A 522 -30.63 -9.05 -16.94
CA SER A 522 -31.09 -8.31 -18.12
C SER A 522 -30.15 -8.39 -19.33
N GLY A 523 -28.95 -8.97 -19.17
CA GLY A 523 -27.93 -9.03 -20.23
C GLY A 523 -27.29 -7.68 -20.54
N THR A 524 -27.40 -6.70 -19.64
CA THR A 524 -26.89 -5.34 -19.82
C THR A 524 -25.39 -5.27 -19.54
N PRO A 525 -24.55 -4.84 -20.51
CA PRO A 525 -23.12 -4.66 -20.26
C PRO A 525 -22.86 -3.55 -19.24
N LEU A 526 -21.76 -3.67 -18.49
CA LEU A 526 -21.39 -2.69 -17.46
C LEU A 526 -20.07 -2.01 -17.76
N ILE A 527 -19.96 -0.74 -17.37
CA ILE A 527 -18.71 0.02 -17.38
C ILE A 527 -18.46 0.71 -16.03
N VAL A 528 -17.22 1.16 -15.84
CA VAL A 528 -16.81 2.03 -14.72
C VAL A 528 -16.31 3.35 -15.28
N LEU A 529 -16.69 4.47 -14.65
CA LEU A 529 -16.10 5.79 -14.90
C LEU A 529 -15.20 6.17 -13.72
N ALA A 530 -13.98 6.65 -14.00
CA ALA A 530 -13.00 6.98 -12.97
C ALA A 530 -12.22 8.26 -13.28
N GLY A 531 -11.69 8.89 -12.22
CA GLY A 531 -10.77 10.01 -12.33
C GLY A 531 -9.32 9.61 -12.66
N LYS A 532 -8.37 10.41 -12.17
CA LYS A 532 -6.93 10.22 -12.30
C LYS A 532 -6.40 9.11 -11.38
N GLU A 533 -5.28 8.50 -11.75
CA GLU A 533 -4.54 7.52 -10.93
C GLU A 533 -5.41 6.32 -10.50
N TYR A 534 -6.33 5.89 -11.37
CA TYR A 534 -7.24 4.79 -11.07
C TYR A 534 -6.46 3.47 -10.89
N GLY A 535 -6.70 2.80 -9.77
CA GLY A 535 -6.03 1.56 -9.40
C GLY A 535 -4.67 1.72 -8.76
N SER A 536 -4.41 2.84 -8.08
CA SER A 536 -3.16 3.06 -7.34
C SER A 536 -2.94 2.07 -6.20
N GLY A 537 -1.69 1.86 -5.81
CA GLY A 537 -1.33 1.06 -4.63
C GLY A 537 -1.01 -0.42 -4.92
N SER A 538 -1.79 -1.35 -4.36
CA SER A 538 -1.44 -2.78 -4.30
C SER A 538 -1.49 -3.44 -5.67
N SER A 539 -0.59 -4.39 -5.93
CA SER A 539 -0.56 -5.17 -7.19
C SER A 539 -1.67 -6.24 -7.32
N ARG A 540 -2.68 -6.24 -6.45
CA ARG A 540 -3.65 -7.33 -6.33
C ARG A 540 -4.49 -7.45 -7.61
N ASP A 541 -4.41 -8.60 -8.27
CA ASP A 541 -5.18 -8.89 -9.49
C ASP A 541 -6.68 -9.07 -9.22
N TRP A 542 -7.08 -9.32 -7.97
CA TRP A 542 -8.48 -9.34 -7.54
C TRP A 542 -9.22 -8.02 -7.80
N ALA A 543 -8.53 -6.89 -7.88
CA ALA A 543 -9.14 -5.64 -8.33
C ALA A 543 -9.62 -5.71 -9.79
N ALA A 544 -8.98 -6.52 -10.64
CA ALA A 544 -9.41 -6.78 -12.02
C ALA A 544 -10.32 -8.01 -12.12
N LYS A 545 -10.01 -9.12 -11.44
CA LYS A 545 -10.87 -10.33 -11.42
C LYS A 545 -12.25 -10.03 -10.88
N GLY A 546 -12.33 -9.27 -9.79
CA GLY A 546 -13.59 -8.81 -9.21
C GLY A 546 -14.39 -7.96 -10.18
N THR A 547 -13.74 -6.95 -10.78
CA THR A 547 -14.33 -6.08 -11.81
C THR A 547 -14.90 -6.90 -12.98
N PHE A 548 -14.13 -7.87 -13.48
CA PHE A 548 -14.56 -8.81 -14.51
C PHE A 548 -15.78 -9.67 -14.06
N LEU A 549 -15.75 -10.24 -12.85
CA LEU A 549 -16.82 -11.09 -12.33
C LEU A 549 -18.10 -10.34 -11.97
N LEU A 550 -18.02 -9.02 -11.74
CA LEU A 550 -19.18 -8.13 -11.68
C LEU A 550 -19.78 -7.86 -13.08
N GLY A 551 -19.17 -8.34 -14.17
CA GLY A 551 -19.68 -8.17 -15.53
C GLY A 551 -19.23 -6.88 -16.22
N VAL A 552 -18.29 -6.14 -15.64
CA VAL A 552 -17.73 -4.93 -16.24
C VAL A 552 -16.92 -5.28 -17.49
N LYS A 553 -17.24 -4.63 -18.60
CA LYS A 553 -16.60 -4.82 -19.91
C LYS A 553 -15.51 -3.79 -20.20
N ALA A 554 -15.69 -2.56 -19.71
CA ALA A 554 -14.70 -1.50 -19.86
C ALA A 554 -14.62 -0.61 -18.62
N VAL A 555 -13.43 -0.05 -18.40
CA VAL A 555 -13.22 1.05 -17.46
C VAL A 555 -12.81 2.26 -18.29
N VAL A 556 -13.39 3.43 -18.03
CA VAL A 556 -13.01 4.70 -18.65
C VAL A 556 -12.48 5.62 -17.57
N ALA A 557 -11.19 5.94 -17.62
CA ALA A 557 -10.53 6.73 -16.59
C ALA A 557 -9.81 7.94 -17.17
N THR A 558 -9.55 8.97 -16.35
CA THR A 558 -8.64 10.07 -16.75
C THR A 558 -7.20 9.56 -16.88
N SER A 559 -6.77 8.70 -15.95
CA SER A 559 -5.49 8.00 -16.05
C SER A 559 -5.47 6.75 -15.17
N TYR A 560 -4.56 5.82 -15.46
CA TYR A 560 -4.38 4.57 -14.72
C TYR A 560 -3.03 4.50 -14.03
N GLU A 561 -2.97 3.75 -12.94
CA GLU A 561 -1.71 3.23 -12.43
C GLU A 561 -1.35 1.92 -13.14
N ARG A 562 -0.05 1.77 -13.47
CA ARG A 562 0.47 0.80 -14.46
C ARG A 562 0.02 -0.64 -14.20
N ILE A 563 0.16 -1.11 -12.96
CA ILE A 563 -0.12 -2.50 -12.59
C ILE A 563 -1.61 -2.80 -12.73
N HIS A 564 -2.48 -1.87 -12.31
CA HIS A 564 -3.91 -2.09 -12.40
C HIS A 564 -4.40 -2.13 -13.85
N ARG A 565 -3.92 -1.23 -14.71
CA ARG A 565 -4.19 -1.28 -16.16
C ARG A 565 -3.83 -2.65 -16.74
N SER A 566 -2.62 -3.14 -16.43
CA SER A 566 -2.15 -4.44 -16.91
C SER A 566 -3.03 -5.60 -16.40
N ASN A 567 -3.48 -5.54 -15.15
CA ASN A 567 -4.39 -6.54 -14.57
C ASN A 567 -5.76 -6.53 -15.25
N LEU A 568 -6.31 -5.36 -15.59
CA LEU A 568 -7.58 -5.25 -16.35
C LEU A 568 -7.46 -5.93 -17.71
N VAL A 569 -6.41 -5.63 -18.47
CA VAL A 569 -6.12 -6.29 -19.76
C VAL A 569 -5.96 -7.80 -19.58
N GLY A 570 -5.23 -8.22 -18.54
CA GLY A 570 -5.03 -9.64 -18.22
C GLY A 570 -6.33 -10.40 -17.93
N MET A 571 -7.38 -9.72 -17.48
CA MET A 571 -8.71 -10.29 -17.26
C MET A 571 -9.68 -10.05 -18.42
N GLY A 572 -9.25 -9.42 -19.52
CA GLY A 572 -10.11 -9.11 -20.66
C GLY A 572 -11.08 -7.94 -20.42
N VAL A 573 -10.84 -7.09 -19.41
CA VAL A 573 -11.58 -5.84 -19.21
C VAL A 573 -10.86 -4.73 -19.97
N LEU A 574 -11.57 -3.99 -20.82
CA LEU A 574 -10.98 -2.97 -21.69
C LEU A 574 -10.65 -1.67 -20.92
N PRO A 575 -9.38 -1.29 -20.75
CA PRO A 575 -9.05 0.02 -20.20
C PRO A 575 -9.13 1.09 -21.29
N LEU A 576 -9.95 2.10 -21.06
CA LEU A 576 -10.10 3.29 -21.90
C LEU A 576 -9.67 4.51 -21.12
N GLN A 577 -9.04 5.46 -21.80
CA GLN A 577 -8.57 6.70 -21.20
C GLN A 577 -9.16 7.90 -21.93
N PHE A 578 -9.65 8.89 -21.19
CA PHE A 578 -10.00 10.18 -21.78
C PHE A 578 -8.76 10.85 -22.39
N ILE A 579 -8.94 11.51 -23.54
CA ILE A 579 -7.84 12.23 -24.21
C ILE A 579 -7.73 13.67 -23.68
N ASP A 580 -6.58 14.30 -23.92
CA ASP A 580 -6.32 15.72 -23.63
C ASP A 580 -6.60 16.16 -22.18
N GLY A 581 -6.48 15.22 -21.23
CA GLY A 581 -6.73 15.47 -19.80
C GLY A 581 -8.20 15.70 -19.46
N ALA A 582 -9.13 15.37 -20.37
CA ALA A 582 -10.55 15.41 -20.10
C ALA A 582 -10.93 14.45 -18.95
N THR A 583 -11.99 14.81 -18.25
CA THR A 583 -12.55 14.07 -17.11
C THR A 583 -14.03 13.81 -17.36
N HIS A 584 -14.61 12.85 -16.65
CA HIS A 584 -16.05 12.65 -16.75
C HIS A 584 -16.83 13.89 -16.28
N GLU A 585 -16.32 14.66 -15.30
CA GLU A 585 -16.91 15.95 -14.89
C GLU A 585 -16.81 17.02 -15.97
N SER A 586 -15.63 17.24 -16.57
CA SER A 586 -15.46 18.27 -17.61
C SER A 586 -16.27 17.98 -18.86
N LEU A 587 -16.56 16.70 -19.10
CA LEU A 587 -17.42 16.25 -20.19
C LEU A 587 -18.91 16.24 -19.81
N GLY A 588 -19.27 16.59 -18.58
CA GLY A 588 -20.66 16.63 -18.12
C GLY A 588 -21.33 15.26 -18.06
N LEU A 589 -20.55 14.18 -17.92
CA LEU A 589 -21.06 12.82 -17.83
C LEU A 589 -21.65 12.61 -16.43
N SER A 590 -22.95 12.42 -16.36
CA SER A 590 -23.67 12.12 -15.12
C SER A 590 -23.39 10.70 -14.63
N GLY A 591 -23.22 9.76 -15.57
CA GLY A 591 -23.16 8.33 -15.35
C GLY A 591 -24.52 7.63 -15.57
N GLU A 592 -25.60 8.38 -15.80
CA GLU A 592 -26.94 7.83 -16.05
C GLU A 592 -27.18 7.50 -17.53
N GLU A 593 -26.29 7.94 -18.40
CA GLU A 593 -26.38 7.75 -19.85
C GLU A 593 -26.28 6.26 -20.23
N SER A 594 -26.71 5.94 -21.44
CA SER A 594 -26.37 4.69 -22.11
C SER A 594 -25.03 4.85 -22.85
N TYR A 595 -24.09 3.95 -22.57
CA TYR A 595 -22.72 4.02 -23.07
C TYR A 595 -22.42 2.96 -24.12
N SER A 596 -21.80 3.36 -25.24
CA SER A 596 -21.29 2.41 -26.24
C SER A 596 -19.84 2.73 -26.61
N VAL A 597 -19.01 1.70 -26.79
CA VAL A 597 -17.62 1.83 -27.24
C VAL A 597 -17.56 1.34 -28.67
N ILE A 598 -17.29 2.27 -29.59
CA ILE A 598 -17.35 2.07 -31.04
C ILE A 598 -15.96 2.10 -31.65
N GLY A 599 -15.72 1.21 -32.62
CA GLY A 599 -14.47 1.07 -33.35
C GLY A 599 -13.62 -0.12 -32.90
N LEU A 600 -14.19 -1.02 -32.09
CA LEU A 600 -13.57 -2.27 -31.69
C LEU A 600 -13.72 -3.32 -32.80
N SER A 601 -12.60 -3.90 -33.21
CA SER A 601 -12.56 -4.97 -34.20
C SER A 601 -11.29 -5.80 -34.06
N ASP A 602 -11.19 -6.89 -34.81
CA ASP A 602 -9.96 -7.69 -34.87
C ASP A 602 -8.77 -6.98 -35.52
N SER A 603 -8.97 -5.83 -36.16
CA SER A 603 -7.89 -5.02 -36.70
C SER A 603 -7.37 -3.97 -35.72
N ILE A 604 -7.84 -3.96 -34.47
CA ILE A 604 -7.43 -2.96 -33.46
C ILE A 604 -5.90 -2.90 -33.33
N GLN A 605 -5.38 -1.67 -33.24
CA GLN A 605 -3.95 -1.41 -33.06
C GLN A 605 -3.63 -0.95 -31.63
N PRO A 606 -2.38 -1.13 -31.17
CA PRO A 606 -1.97 -0.64 -29.86
C PRO A 606 -2.19 0.87 -29.74
N GLY A 607 -2.82 1.32 -28.65
CA GLY A 607 -3.08 2.74 -28.42
C GLY A 607 -4.06 3.38 -29.42
N GLN A 608 -4.95 2.61 -30.06
CA GLN A 608 -5.90 3.16 -31.02
C GLN A 608 -6.95 4.06 -30.33
N GLU A 609 -7.31 5.17 -30.97
CA GLU A 609 -8.45 6.00 -30.55
C GLU A 609 -9.78 5.32 -30.92
N LEU A 610 -10.72 5.32 -29.98
CA LEU A 610 -12.08 4.79 -30.10
C LEU A 610 -13.08 5.88 -29.75
N ILE A 611 -14.36 5.62 -30.03
CA ILE A 611 -15.45 6.54 -29.67
C ILE A 611 -16.27 5.96 -28.52
N LEU A 612 -16.30 6.68 -27.38
CA LEU A 612 -17.27 6.47 -26.32
C LEU A 612 -18.52 7.31 -26.60
N LYS A 613 -19.62 6.66 -26.94
CA LYS A 613 -20.93 7.31 -27.15
C LYS A 613 -21.74 7.28 -25.87
N ALA A 614 -22.13 8.45 -25.35
CA ALA A 614 -23.00 8.62 -24.17
C ALA A 614 -24.29 9.34 -24.58
N ASP A 615 -25.42 8.62 -24.68
CA ASP A 615 -26.72 9.15 -25.14
C ASP A 615 -26.68 10.04 -26.40
N GLY A 616 -25.76 9.72 -27.33
CA GLY A 616 -25.57 10.46 -28.58
C GLY A 616 -24.38 11.41 -28.60
N LYS A 617 -23.81 11.76 -27.44
CA LYS A 617 -22.54 12.49 -27.36
C LYS A 617 -21.37 11.56 -27.69
N GLU A 618 -20.59 11.90 -28.71
CA GLU A 618 -19.39 11.15 -29.09
C GLU A 618 -18.16 11.75 -28.42
N ILE A 619 -17.40 10.91 -27.71
CA ILE A 619 -16.23 11.30 -26.93
C ILE A 619 -15.06 10.44 -27.39
N PRO A 620 -14.00 11.03 -27.96
CA PRO A 620 -12.81 10.27 -28.29
C PRO A 620 -12.12 9.78 -27.02
N VAL A 621 -11.72 8.51 -27.01
CA VAL A 621 -11.02 7.86 -25.90
C VAL A 621 -9.88 7.01 -26.45
N LEU A 622 -8.77 6.97 -25.71
CA LEU A 622 -7.62 6.14 -26.04
C LEU A 622 -7.83 4.71 -25.54
N CYS A 623 -7.71 3.72 -26.43
CA CYS A 623 -7.67 2.31 -26.05
C CYS A 623 -6.32 1.97 -25.44
N ARG A 624 -6.28 1.69 -24.14
CA ARG A 624 -5.05 1.42 -23.38
C ARG A 624 -4.61 -0.05 -23.44
N LEU A 625 -4.78 -0.65 -24.62
CA LEU A 625 -4.05 -1.86 -25.04
C LEU A 625 -2.74 -1.38 -25.66
N ASP A 626 -1.67 -1.39 -24.87
CA ASP A 626 -0.45 -0.63 -25.19
C ASP A 626 0.52 -1.42 -26.07
N THR A 627 0.31 -2.73 -26.25
CA THR A 627 1.20 -3.60 -27.06
C THR A 627 0.42 -4.65 -27.87
N PRO A 628 1.00 -5.22 -28.94
CA PRO A 628 0.36 -6.31 -29.69
C PRO A 628 0.02 -7.54 -28.82
N VAL A 629 0.85 -7.85 -27.82
CA VAL A 629 0.62 -8.96 -26.89
C VAL A 629 -0.60 -8.70 -26.01
N GLU A 630 -0.84 -7.45 -25.62
CA GLU A 630 -2.04 -7.08 -24.86
C GLU A 630 -3.33 -7.22 -25.68
N ILE A 631 -3.27 -6.93 -26.98
CA ILE A 631 -4.38 -7.18 -27.90
C ILE A 631 -4.64 -8.68 -28.03
N GLU A 632 -3.59 -9.50 -28.11
CA GLU A 632 -3.73 -10.96 -28.10
C GLU A 632 -4.42 -11.44 -26.82
N TYR A 633 -4.03 -10.92 -25.66
CA TYR A 633 -4.70 -11.24 -24.39
C TYR A 633 -6.17 -10.85 -24.41
N TYR A 634 -6.48 -9.62 -24.85
CA TYR A 634 -7.86 -9.15 -24.93
C TYR A 634 -8.72 -10.01 -25.88
N ARG A 635 -8.22 -10.33 -27.08
CA ARG A 635 -8.89 -11.24 -28.03
C ARG A 635 -9.18 -12.61 -27.43
N ASN A 636 -8.26 -13.12 -26.64
CA ASN A 636 -8.44 -14.41 -25.98
C ASN A 636 -9.43 -14.35 -24.79
N GLY A 637 -9.89 -13.18 -24.39
CA GLY A 637 -10.69 -12.95 -23.18
C GLY A 637 -9.85 -12.96 -21.90
N GLY A 638 -8.53 -12.79 -22.02
CA GLY A 638 -7.59 -12.70 -20.89
C GLY A 638 -6.29 -13.48 -21.09
N ILE A 639 -5.30 -13.18 -20.25
CA ILE A 639 -3.98 -13.83 -20.27
C ILE A 639 -4.09 -15.32 -19.92
N LEU A 640 -4.92 -15.70 -18.95
CA LEU A 640 -5.11 -17.08 -18.53
C LEU A 640 -5.67 -17.94 -19.67
N HIS A 641 -6.63 -17.40 -20.42
CA HIS A 641 -7.18 -18.06 -21.59
C HIS A 641 -6.14 -18.20 -22.71
N THR A 642 -5.34 -17.17 -22.94
CA THR A 642 -4.24 -17.18 -23.91
C THR A 642 -3.26 -18.32 -23.61
N VAL A 643 -2.81 -18.39 -22.35
CA VAL A 643 -1.87 -19.42 -21.89
C VAL A 643 -2.46 -20.82 -22.06
N LEU A 644 -3.72 -21.04 -21.67
CA LEU A 644 -4.35 -22.36 -21.81
C LEU A 644 -4.52 -22.76 -23.28
N ARG A 645 -4.99 -21.88 -24.16
CA ARG A 645 -5.09 -22.18 -25.61
C ARG A 645 -3.72 -22.48 -26.21
N ASN A 646 -2.69 -21.72 -25.84
CA ASN A 646 -1.34 -21.95 -26.35
C ASN A 646 -0.79 -23.29 -25.86
N PHE A 647 -0.98 -23.62 -24.59
CA PHE A 647 -0.59 -24.91 -24.02
C PHE A 647 -1.25 -26.09 -24.73
N LEU A 648 -2.55 -26.00 -25.04
CA LEU A 648 -3.33 -27.03 -25.75
C LEU A 648 -3.07 -27.08 -27.26
N LYS A 649 -2.40 -26.09 -27.84
CA LYS A 649 -1.96 -26.12 -29.25
C LYS A 649 -0.55 -26.70 -29.40
N GLN A 650 0.27 -26.60 -28.36
CA GLN A 650 1.65 -27.06 -28.34
C GLN A 650 1.79 -28.53 -27.90
N ASN A 651 0.79 -29.05 -27.19
CA ASN A 651 0.64 -30.46 -26.81
C ASN A 651 -0.61 -31.02 -27.47
#